data_AF-A0AAJ7SAB7-F1
#
_entry.id   AF-A0AAJ7SAB7-F1
#
_cell.length_a   1.000
_cell.length_b   1.000
_cell.length_c   1.000
_cell.angle_alpha   90.00
_cell.angle_beta   90.00
_cell.angle_gamma   90.00
#
_symmetry.space_group_name_H-M   'P 1'
#
loop_
_entity.id
_entity.type
_entity.pdbx_description
1 polymer ?
#
loop_
_entity_poly.entity_id
_entity_poly.type
_entity_poly.pdbx_seq_one_letter_code
_entity_poly.pdbx_strand_id
1 'polypeptide(L)'
;MRTSSSSFPRKRKRKDLSPLGPTKGLSSLDNSYDQSFIFHDVYYDGYGVLHCDPIHQQCLRPEAAGNYGKFHASIELEDRLSIGNPFGKEAKECDFCKDNVEGAARTRYKNRGDKSKKCLATIVVFLVLLCGHWCSGSAEALAGSQKYSTRTVRTKYGTLRGVEARSSTSVETYYGVPYATPPIGALRYMPPVTPTPWHGTKLADTIPPACPQKPPEPNSSLPRSKRVYLERLAPLLANQSEDCLYLNLHVPKPPHGSTSEPLPALLLIHGDSYSWGAGNSFDGTALAAYGRLIVVSINFRLGVLGFLKTGSKGSAQGNYGLMDLVAGLHWLEENLDAFGGDPKRVTLFGYGTGAALANFLAVSPMAKELVEKVVLLGGSALSPWALQRDPLMVKRRVADQTGCSGDVEADDIAPCLRLRSLEELLAVKLDPPRFTSGFAPFADGTVMPLPINQNFQPTASSSGLMPLVPGPGTEFANFGERDLLLGLTSEEAWVNLTDEDLQNGLNETRRDRILRTYVRNTYRYHLHEIYSTLRNEYTDWERGEQSPLAICEGLLSLLGDGQVAAPLLRLALLHSASGGRGYFLHFQLGDRPSQKGEEVPFLLGVPLLRGELMPVLVAQANYTLADENLSKLLVHYLANFVRRGSWLYLFCARCHGSDDTPSWEPPGWKRACPQPFCPSYRKFARLLCLFLLGLLLWGIVYSILGDDAAPGGPLFGLAALCIAAHFGGWLFSLTTLPALIGMLITGIILQNLGLVNIEGNYTVVISNLRKIALVIILTRAGLDLDPNALKRLKITVPKLGLIPWVVEALVVAVLTKYLLGLPWIWGLLLGSVIAAVSPAVVVPCLFRLRSKGYGVAKGIPTLIIAVSGIDDAASVAIHGIIKSIMFSHDALWYQILQGPIAIVGGLGFGILWGWLAKYVPEKGDPFMVPLRVLMLLGGGLIAVFGSEAIELGGAGPLAVVAAAFVSCYFWQKEGWEVDDNPVTTAFEIFWMIFEPILFAVTGAQIRIDELEGKTVYMGLCCLLAGIVIRIIATVLVGIGSKLNLKEKVFIALSWMAKATVQAALGPTTLDKVDPNNPEDVFYAETVVTICVLSILLTAPAGAIIITLSGPKLLTKTTAPVAPPEGWKARRPSIRDISIINEDPDLEETANERKP
;
A
#
# COMPACT_ATOMS: atom_id res chain seq x y z
N MET A 1 30.54 -50.27 45.82
CA MET A 1 31.54 -51.36 46.04
C MET A 1 32.50 -51.39 44.85
N ARG A 2 33.74 -51.88 45.04
CA ARG A 2 34.75 -52.40 44.05
C ARG A 2 34.56 -52.05 42.55
N THR A 3 35.36 -51.14 41.96
CA THR A 3 36.67 -51.34 41.24
C THR A 3 36.53 -51.89 39.80
N SER A 4 37.32 -51.57 38.76
CA SER A 4 38.72 -51.04 38.65
C SER A 4 38.94 -50.35 37.25
N SER A 5 39.44 -49.10 37.12
CA SER A 5 40.87 -48.65 36.99
C SER A 5 41.47 -48.47 35.56
N SER A 6 41.85 -47.21 35.21
CA SER A 6 43.04 -46.77 34.42
C SER A 6 43.25 -47.24 32.94
N SER A 7 43.89 -46.49 32.01
CA SER A 7 45.07 -45.59 32.13
C SER A 7 45.31 -44.59 30.96
N PHE A 8 46.13 -43.56 31.20
CA PHE A 8 46.95 -42.73 30.25
C PHE A 8 48.47 -43.07 30.47
N PRO A 9 49.55 -42.58 29.76
CA PRO A 9 49.71 -41.30 29.01
C PRO A 9 50.74 -41.14 27.81
N ARG A 10 50.54 -40.11 26.94
CA ARG A 10 51.51 -39.13 26.30
C ARG A 10 52.76 -39.51 25.43
N LYS A 11 53.12 -38.55 24.51
CA LYS A 11 54.36 -38.32 23.67
C LYS A 11 54.41 -39.11 22.33
N ARG A 12 55.04 -38.73 21.19
CA ARG A 12 56.02 -37.70 20.68
C ARG A 12 55.54 -37.16 19.28
N LYS A 13 56.39 -36.60 18.39
CA LYS A 13 56.70 -35.15 18.17
C LYS A 13 57.83 -34.95 17.11
N ARG A 14 57.62 -34.06 16.09
CA ARG A 14 58.60 -33.56 15.04
C ARG A 14 58.98 -34.58 13.91
N LYS A 15 59.50 -34.20 12.71
CA LYS A 15 60.19 -32.94 12.26
C LYS A 15 60.19 -32.71 10.70
N ASP A 16 60.56 -31.48 10.26
CA ASP A 16 61.14 -31.04 8.95
C ASP A 16 60.23 -31.01 7.67
N LEU A 17 60.46 -30.23 6.57
CA LEU A 17 61.43 -29.14 6.22
C LEU A 17 60.89 -28.16 5.10
N SER A 18 61.76 -27.41 4.38
CA SER A 18 61.52 -26.38 3.32
C SER A 18 62.70 -26.31 2.29
N PRO A 19 62.73 -25.53 1.16
CA PRO A 19 62.92 -24.04 1.13
C PRO A 19 62.55 -23.16 -0.15
N LEU A 20 62.56 -21.80 -0.03
CA LEU A 20 62.67 -20.70 -1.06
C LEU A 20 61.53 -20.49 -2.13
N GLY A 21 61.40 -19.40 -2.95
CA GLY A 21 62.06 -18.06 -3.09
C GLY A 21 62.71 -17.77 -4.49
N PRO A 22 62.99 -16.52 -5.00
CA PRO A 22 62.52 -15.13 -4.65
C PRO A 22 62.36 -14.07 -5.84
N THR A 23 61.67 -12.92 -5.62
CA THR A 23 61.87 -11.51 -6.18
C THR A 23 60.75 -10.58 -5.63
N LYS A 24 60.91 -9.35 -5.09
CA LYS A 24 61.45 -8.02 -5.52
C LYS A 24 60.59 -7.30 -6.59
N GLY A 25 60.06 -6.07 -6.38
CA GLY A 25 60.18 -5.14 -5.22
C GLY A 25 59.25 -3.89 -5.24
N LEU A 26 59.63 -2.85 -4.47
CA LEU A 26 58.98 -1.55 -4.12
C LEU A 26 58.10 -0.85 -5.19
N SER A 27 57.09 -0.03 -4.87
CA SER A 27 57.12 1.15 -3.96
C SER A 27 55.85 1.38 -3.08
N SER A 28 55.59 2.61 -2.60
CA SER A 28 54.96 2.90 -1.28
C SER A 28 53.99 4.09 -1.21
N LEU A 29 53.01 4.01 -0.29
CA LEU A 29 52.10 5.07 0.23
C LEU A 29 51.07 5.60 -0.81
N ASP A 30 49.83 5.95 -0.44
CA ASP A 30 49.35 6.48 0.86
C ASP A 30 48.01 5.85 1.35
N ASN A 31 47.40 6.42 2.39
CA ASN A 31 46.33 5.85 3.20
C ASN A 31 44.90 6.00 2.64
N SER A 32 44.14 4.89 2.61
CA SER A 32 42.74 4.82 3.08
C SER A 32 42.34 3.35 3.21
N TYR A 33 41.83 2.94 4.39
CA TYR A 33 41.33 1.59 4.60
C TYR A 33 39.81 1.55 4.38
N ASP A 34 39.42 1.07 3.20
CA ASP A 34 38.02 0.79 2.87
C ASP A 34 37.97 -0.45 1.95
N GLN A 35 37.71 -1.64 2.54
CA GLN A 35 37.00 -2.77 1.88
C GLN A 35 36.81 -3.99 2.80
N SER A 36 35.53 -4.31 3.02
CA SER A 36 34.87 -5.62 2.95
C SER A 36 35.66 -6.95 2.97
N PHE A 37 35.20 -7.92 3.77
CA PHE A 37 35.15 -9.38 3.52
C PHE A 37 34.43 -10.06 4.72
N ILE A 38 33.59 -11.11 4.66
CA ILE A 38 32.83 -11.83 3.61
C ILE A 38 31.51 -12.28 4.28
N PHE A 39 30.36 -12.12 3.63
CA PHE A 39 29.15 -12.89 3.96
C PHE A 39 28.91 -13.99 2.93
N HIS A 40 28.54 -15.18 3.38
CA HIS A 40 28.23 -16.34 2.54
C HIS A 40 26.71 -16.54 2.45
N ASP A 41 26.20 -16.93 1.28
CA ASP A 41 24.77 -16.97 0.98
C ASP A 41 23.95 -17.92 1.87
N VAL A 42 22.85 -17.39 2.42
CA VAL A 42 21.60 -18.14 2.63
C VAL A 42 20.44 -17.28 2.14
N TYR A 43 19.85 -17.64 1.01
CA TYR A 43 18.68 -16.94 0.44
C TYR A 43 17.41 -17.26 1.21
N TYR A 44 16.65 -16.22 1.57
CA TYR A 44 15.19 -16.26 1.76
C TYR A 44 14.60 -14.94 1.27
N ASP A 45 13.65 -14.99 0.34
CA ASP A 45 12.97 -13.82 -0.23
C ASP A 45 11.94 -13.20 0.74
N GLY A 46 11.59 -11.92 0.54
CA GLY A 46 10.26 -11.40 0.91
C GLY A 46 10.15 -10.28 1.96
N TYR A 47 11.25 -9.77 2.55
CA TYR A 47 11.16 -8.66 3.52
C TYR A 47 11.25 -7.27 2.86
N GLY A 48 10.11 -6.63 2.65
CA GLY A 48 10.01 -5.24 2.17
C GLY A 48 10.37 -4.20 3.25
N VAL A 49 11.65 -4.06 3.58
CA VAL A 49 12.15 -3.03 4.50
C VAL A 49 12.31 -1.69 3.78
N LEU A 50 11.37 -0.76 4.01
CA LEU A 50 11.43 0.61 3.49
C LEU A 50 12.26 1.52 4.42
N HIS A 51 13.52 1.75 4.08
CA HIS A 51 14.28 2.88 4.61
C HIS A 51 13.76 4.21 4.02
N CYS A 52 13.85 5.28 4.81
CA CYS A 52 13.61 6.66 4.36
C CYS A 52 14.74 7.55 4.87
N ASP A 53 15.42 8.24 3.97
CA ASP A 53 16.65 9.00 4.23
C ASP A 53 16.36 10.53 4.10
N PRO A 54 16.69 11.39 5.09
CA PRO A 54 16.04 12.71 5.22
C PRO A 54 16.87 13.89 4.69
N ILE A 55 17.22 13.94 3.40
CA ILE A 55 18.03 15.05 2.83
C ILE A 55 17.42 15.67 1.57
N HIS A 56 16.60 16.72 1.74
CA HIS A 56 16.96 18.08 1.29
C HIS A 56 15.92 19.15 1.67
N GLN A 57 16.40 20.26 2.23
CA GLN A 57 15.66 21.53 2.25
C GLN A 57 15.93 22.31 0.96
N GLN A 58 14.91 22.98 0.40
CA GLN A 58 15.10 24.30 -0.21
C GLN A 58 13.78 25.08 -0.34
N CYS A 59 13.84 26.38 -0.07
CA CYS A 59 12.71 27.30 -0.22
C CYS A 59 12.78 28.01 -1.58
N LEU A 60 11.66 28.04 -2.31
CA LEU A 60 11.48 28.96 -3.44
C LEU A 60 10.20 29.78 -3.26
N ARG A 61 10.28 31.07 -3.56
CA ARG A 61 9.15 32.01 -3.57
C ARG A 61 8.46 32.02 -4.94
N PRO A 62 7.17 32.39 -5.02
CA PRO A 62 6.47 32.51 -6.30
C PRO A 62 6.89 33.78 -7.05
N GLU A 63 7.00 33.69 -8.38
CA GLU A 63 7.08 34.85 -9.27
C GLU A 63 5.78 35.07 -10.07
N ALA A 64 5.65 36.30 -10.53
CA ALA A 64 4.45 36.95 -11.04
C ALA A 64 3.64 36.23 -12.13
N ALA A 65 2.32 36.31 -11.99
CA ALA A 65 1.40 36.53 -13.11
C ALA A 65 0.47 37.69 -12.74
N GLY A 66 0.35 38.71 -13.60
CA GLY A 66 -0.38 39.94 -13.29
C GLY A 66 -1.30 40.41 -14.41
N ASN A 67 -2.29 41.23 -14.02
CA ASN A 67 -3.19 42.04 -14.86
C ASN A 67 -4.07 41.31 -15.89
N TYR A 68 -5.38 41.32 -15.65
CA TYR A 68 -6.40 42.09 -16.40
C TYR A 68 -7.82 41.53 -16.06
N GLY A 69 -8.83 42.32 -15.66
CA GLY A 69 -8.82 43.71 -15.19
C GLY A 69 -10.19 44.40 -15.29
N LYS A 70 -10.57 45.18 -14.27
CA LYS A 70 -11.76 46.08 -14.19
C LYS A 70 -13.12 45.33 -14.16
N PHE A 71 -14.18 45.80 -13.48
CA PHE A 71 -14.69 47.18 -13.34
C PHE A 71 -15.24 47.48 -11.92
N HIS A 72 -15.04 48.73 -11.47
CA HIS A 72 -15.95 49.66 -10.75
C HIS A 72 -16.91 49.16 -9.64
N ALA A 73 -17.19 49.88 -8.56
CA ALA A 73 -16.77 51.22 -8.10
C ALA A 73 -16.82 51.23 -6.55
N SER A 74 -15.79 51.68 -5.82
CA SER A 74 -15.35 53.07 -5.55
C SER A 74 -16.08 53.75 -4.38
N ILE A 75 -15.27 54.36 -3.52
CA ILE A 75 -15.47 55.40 -2.49
C ILE A 75 -14.92 54.89 -1.14
N GLU A 76 -13.60 54.98 -0.89
CA GLU A 76 -12.80 56.19 -0.53
C GLU A 76 -12.87 56.48 1.00
N LEU A 77 -11.87 57.08 1.67
CA LEU A 77 -10.63 57.76 1.24
C LEU A 77 -9.55 57.56 2.36
N GLU A 78 -8.28 57.34 1.96
CA GLU A 78 -7.06 58.08 2.38
C GLU A 78 -6.59 58.26 3.87
N ASP A 79 -5.29 58.52 4.16
CA ASP A 79 -4.05 58.44 3.35
C ASP A 79 -2.75 58.37 4.21
N ARG A 80 -1.61 58.20 3.49
CA ARG A 80 -0.25 58.78 3.72
C ARG A 80 0.57 58.36 4.97
N LEU A 81 1.90 58.35 4.89
CA LEU A 81 2.85 57.88 3.85
C LEU A 81 4.27 57.81 4.45
N SER A 82 5.23 57.27 3.70
CA SER A 82 6.59 56.91 4.14
C SER A 82 7.62 58.04 4.16
N ILE A 83 8.55 57.96 5.13
CA ILE A 83 9.98 58.37 5.09
C ILE A 83 10.67 57.67 6.29
N GLY A 84 11.91 57.17 6.25
CA GLY A 84 12.91 57.14 5.18
C GLY A 84 14.08 56.18 5.49
N ASN A 85 15.31 56.55 5.10
CA ASN A 85 16.62 55.90 5.36
C ASN A 85 17.68 57.04 5.47
N PRO A 86 19.01 56.90 5.77
CA PRO A 86 19.90 55.71 5.66
C PRO A 86 21.00 55.53 6.75
N PHE A 87 21.92 54.54 6.56
CA PHE A 87 23.22 54.29 7.26
C PHE A 87 23.21 53.92 8.77
N GLY A 88 24.20 53.22 9.35
CA GLY A 88 25.34 52.47 8.75
C GLY A 88 26.42 51.96 9.75
N LYS A 89 26.64 50.63 9.78
CA LYS A 89 27.86 49.83 10.11
C LYS A 89 28.86 50.18 11.25
N GLU A 90 29.15 49.14 12.07
CA GLU A 90 30.48 48.62 12.49
C GLU A 90 31.43 49.43 13.40
N ALA A 91 31.62 48.93 14.64
CA ALA A 91 32.86 49.06 15.44
C ALA A 91 33.04 47.79 16.33
N LYS A 92 34.19 47.62 17.00
CA LYS A 92 34.77 46.28 17.29
C LYS A 92 35.82 46.31 18.43
N GLU A 93 35.91 45.24 19.25
CA GLU A 93 36.96 44.96 20.27
C GLU A 93 37.09 45.95 21.47
N CYS A 94 37.74 45.65 22.62
CA CYS A 94 38.58 44.51 23.04
C CYS A 94 38.49 44.21 24.56
N ASP A 95 39.01 43.05 25.03
CA ASP A 95 39.11 42.65 26.45
C ASP A 95 40.26 43.34 27.22
N PHE A 96 40.13 43.49 28.55
CA PHE A 96 41.14 42.98 29.52
C PHE A 96 40.72 43.09 31.01
N CYS A 97 40.90 41.98 31.77
CA CYS A 97 41.17 41.91 33.23
C CYS A 97 40.19 42.52 34.27
N LYS A 98 40.25 42.18 35.57
CA LYS A 98 40.44 40.87 36.28
C LYS A 98 40.32 41.13 37.80
N ASP A 99 39.83 40.15 38.57
CA ASP A 99 40.04 40.00 40.03
C ASP A 99 39.46 41.16 40.92
N ASN A 100 39.11 41.05 42.22
CA ASN A 100 38.86 39.90 43.09
C ASN A 100 38.08 40.28 44.38
N VAL A 101 37.58 39.26 45.10
CA VAL A 101 37.54 39.12 46.58
C VAL A 101 36.55 39.94 47.47
N GLU A 102 35.80 39.18 48.29
CA GLU A 102 35.19 39.48 49.63
C GLU A 102 34.27 40.71 49.82
N GLY A 103 33.39 40.77 50.84
CA GLY A 103 33.01 39.77 51.84
C GLY A 103 32.26 40.37 53.05
N ALA A 104 31.71 39.50 53.91
CA ALA A 104 31.12 39.78 55.24
C ALA A 104 29.82 40.62 55.34
N ALA A 105 29.08 40.38 56.43
CA ALA A 105 27.87 41.08 56.85
C ALA A 105 27.85 41.26 58.39
N ARG A 106 26.84 41.97 58.93
CA ARG A 106 26.69 42.53 60.31
C ARG A 106 27.16 44.01 60.35
N THR A 107 26.56 44.91 61.13
CA THR A 107 25.98 44.76 62.50
C THR A 107 24.53 45.29 62.67
N ARG A 108 24.02 45.29 63.92
CA ARG A 108 22.60 45.47 64.33
C ARG A 108 22.51 46.41 65.57
N TYR A 109 21.32 46.98 65.82
CA TYR A 109 20.83 47.74 67.00
C TYR A 109 21.08 49.27 67.01
N LYS A 110 20.04 50.10 67.17
CA LYS A 110 19.27 50.28 68.43
C LYS A 110 17.79 50.69 68.25
N ASN A 111 17.00 50.45 69.31
CA ASN A 111 15.71 51.00 69.78
C ASN A 111 14.72 51.61 68.75
N ARG A 112 13.45 51.17 68.59
CA ARG A 112 12.38 50.79 69.55
C ARG A 112 11.77 51.99 70.29
N GLY A 113 10.56 52.40 69.88
CA GLY A 113 9.72 53.43 70.55
C GLY A 113 8.31 53.48 69.95
N ASP A 114 7.30 53.03 70.69
CA ASP A 114 5.90 52.91 70.25
C ASP A 114 5.10 54.20 70.48
N LYS A 115 4.39 54.70 69.47
CA LYS A 115 3.20 55.54 69.62
C LYS A 115 2.07 55.18 68.63
N SER A 116 1.39 54.08 68.95
CA SER A 116 -0.05 54.08 69.28
C SER A 116 -1.03 54.79 68.33
N LYS A 117 -1.86 53.97 67.67
CA LYS A 117 -3.30 54.20 67.47
C LYS A 117 -3.73 55.42 66.64
N LYS A 118 -3.50 55.37 65.32
CA LYS A 118 -4.45 55.95 64.33
C LYS A 118 -4.51 55.28 62.95
N CYS A 119 -3.53 54.46 62.55
CA CYS A 119 -3.60 53.69 61.28
C CYS A 119 -4.44 52.39 61.33
N LEU A 120 -4.67 51.81 62.52
CA LEU A 120 -5.16 50.42 62.60
C LEU A 120 -6.62 50.23 62.14
N ALA A 121 -7.47 51.25 62.31
CA ALA A 121 -8.88 51.18 61.89
C ALA A 121 -9.03 51.21 60.36
N THR A 122 -8.30 52.11 59.69
CA THR A 122 -8.37 52.28 58.23
C THR A 122 -7.90 51.02 57.50
N ILE A 123 -6.82 50.39 57.97
CA ILE A 123 -6.25 49.19 57.35
C ILE A 123 -7.21 47.99 57.46
N VAL A 124 -7.91 47.82 58.59
CA VAL A 124 -8.88 46.73 58.77
C VAL A 124 -10.10 46.92 57.87
N VAL A 125 -10.65 48.14 57.76
CA VAL A 125 -11.78 48.42 56.84
C VAL A 125 -11.38 48.21 55.38
N PHE A 126 -10.17 48.62 54.98
CA PHE A 126 -9.69 48.42 53.61
C PHE A 126 -9.45 46.94 53.28
N LEU A 127 -8.91 46.15 54.23
CA LEU A 127 -8.76 44.70 54.06
C LEU A 127 -10.10 43.96 54.00
N VAL A 128 -11.08 44.33 54.83
CA VAL A 128 -12.42 43.71 54.80
C VAL A 128 -13.15 44.03 53.49
N LEU A 129 -13.04 45.25 52.96
CA LEU A 129 -13.63 45.61 51.66
C LEU A 129 -12.92 44.95 50.47
N LEU A 130 -11.58 44.82 50.50
CA LEU A 130 -10.83 44.08 49.49
C LEU A 130 -11.17 42.58 49.50
N CYS A 131 -11.25 41.95 50.68
CA CYS A 131 -11.73 40.57 50.79
C CYS A 131 -13.19 40.44 50.33
N GLY A 132 -14.05 41.41 50.62
CA GLY A 132 -15.45 41.41 50.15
C GLY A 132 -15.61 41.42 48.63
N HIS A 133 -14.77 42.17 47.92
CA HIS A 133 -14.79 42.21 46.45
C HIS A 133 -13.99 41.08 45.76
N TRP A 134 -12.96 40.51 46.40
CA TRP A 134 -12.25 39.36 45.82
C TRP A 134 -12.87 38.00 46.15
N CYS A 135 -13.55 37.82 47.30
CA CYS A 135 -14.27 36.56 47.57
C CYS A 135 -15.50 36.34 46.65
N SER A 136 -16.01 37.38 45.99
CA SER A 136 -17.06 37.25 44.95
C SER A 136 -16.51 37.21 43.52
N GLY A 137 -15.19 37.35 43.32
CA GLY A 137 -14.55 37.38 42.00
C GLY A 137 -13.49 36.29 41.77
N SER A 138 -13.11 35.54 42.80
CA SER A 138 -12.05 34.52 42.73
C SER A 138 -12.56 33.07 42.74
N ALA A 139 -13.88 32.84 42.75
CA ALA A 139 -14.47 31.50 42.66
C ALA A 139 -14.68 31.01 41.21
N GLU A 140 -14.87 31.93 40.26
CA GLU A 140 -15.21 31.59 38.87
C GLU A 140 -13.99 31.57 37.92
N ALA A 141 -12.84 32.08 38.38
CA ALA A 141 -11.61 32.21 37.57
C ALA A 141 -10.86 30.89 37.28
N LEU A 142 -11.30 29.75 37.84
CA LEU A 142 -10.78 28.41 37.50
C LEU A 142 -11.85 27.46 36.92
N ALA A 143 -13.10 27.92 36.78
CA ALA A 143 -14.22 27.13 36.26
C ALA A 143 -14.41 27.38 34.75
N GLY A 144 -13.43 27.00 33.94
CA GLY A 144 -13.50 27.12 32.48
C GLY A 144 -14.66 26.28 31.90
N SER A 145 -15.79 26.94 31.63
CA SER A 145 -17.08 26.33 31.28
C SER A 145 -16.96 25.13 30.33
N GLN A 146 -17.31 23.94 30.80
CA GLN A 146 -17.45 22.76 29.94
C GLN A 146 -18.70 22.94 29.07
N LYS A 147 -18.52 22.98 27.75
CA LYS A 147 -19.62 23.05 26.81
C LYS A 147 -20.27 21.66 26.69
N TYR A 148 -21.40 21.46 27.35
CA TYR A 148 -22.21 20.26 27.16
C TYR A 148 -22.67 20.11 25.71
N SER A 149 -22.79 18.86 25.22
CA SER A 149 -23.43 18.65 23.92
C SER A 149 -24.93 19.00 23.96
N THR A 150 -25.41 19.55 22.84
CA THR A 150 -26.84 19.73 22.57
C THR A 150 -27.56 18.41 22.36
N ARG A 151 -26.85 17.36 21.92
CA ARG A 151 -27.36 15.99 21.80
C ARG A 151 -27.51 15.36 23.18
N THR A 152 -28.57 14.59 23.36
CA THR A 152 -28.67 13.60 24.44
C THR A 152 -28.81 12.23 23.81
N VAL A 153 -28.11 11.24 24.36
CA VAL A 153 -28.12 9.86 23.87
C VAL A 153 -28.95 9.01 24.83
N ARG A 154 -29.88 8.22 24.31
CA ARG A 154 -30.69 7.29 25.11
C ARG A 154 -30.14 5.88 24.93
N THR A 155 -29.54 5.35 25.99
CA THR A 155 -29.10 3.95 26.07
C THR A 155 -30.26 3.08 26.56
N LYS A 156 -30.06 1.76 26.58
CA LYS A 156 -30.95 0.77 27.21
C LYS A 156 -31.15 1.03 28.71
N TYR A 157 -30.18 1.68 29.36
CA TYR A 157 -30.12 1.90 30.80
C TYR A 157 -30.56 3.30 31.26
N GLY A 158 -30.57 4.31 30.37
CA GLY A 158 -31.05 5.65 30.68
C GLY A 158 -30.62 6.70 29.66
N THR A 159 -30.86 7.98 29.94
CA THR A 159 -30.39 9.07 29.09
C THR A 159 -29.03 9.60 29.58
N LEU A 160 -28.15 9.93 28.64
CA LEU A 160 -26.82 10.50 28.84
C LEU A 160 -26.69 11.85 28.13
N ARG A 161 -25.90 12.75 28.73
CA ARG A 161 -25.39 13.97 28.08
C ARG A 161 -23.89 14.07 28.29
N GLY A 162 -23.13 13.97 27.20
CA GLY A 162 -21.69 14.20 27.18
C GLY A 162 -21.33 15.68 27.03
N VAL A 163 -20.03 15.94 26.92
CA VAL A 163 -19.45 17.26 26.65
C VAL A 163 -18.89 17.32 25.24
N GLU A 164 -18.75 18.52 24.70
CA GLU A 164 -17.96 18.76 23.49
C GLU A 164 -16.47 18.81 23.87
N ALA A 165 -15.62 18.16 23.08
CA ALA A 165 -14.18 18.29 23.25
C ALA A 165 -13.75 19.76 23.09
N ARG A 166 -12.79 20.21 23.91
CA ARG A 166 -12.24 21.58 23.84
C ARG A 166 -11.31 21.82 22.64
N SER A 167 -11.04 20.76 21.87
CA SER A 167 -10.29 20.78 20.62
C SER A 167 -11.05 21.53 19.52
N SER A 168 -10.33 22.02 18.50
CA SER A 168 -10.92 22.41 17.22
C SER A 168 -11.59 21.23 16.49
N THR A 169 -11.26 19.99 16.88
CA THR A 169 -11.88 18.78 16.36
C THR A 169 -13.29 18.56 16.93
N SER A 170 -14.25 18.34 16.03
CA SER A 170 -15.68 18.26 16.35
C SER A 170 -16.05 16.88 16.94
N VAL A 171 -15.75 16.66 18.22
CA VAL A 171 -15.95 15.39 18.95
C VAL A 171 -16.87 15.60 20.16
N GLU A 172 -17.77 14.66 20.40
CA GLU A 172 -18.51 14.51 21.67
C GLU A 172 -17.80 13.47 22.54
N THR A 173 -17.53 13.79 23.80
CA THR A 173 -17.00 12.83 24.77
C THR A 173 -18.00 12.55 25.89
N TYR A 174 -18.08 11.27 26.27
CA TYR A 174 -18.99 10.75 27.29
C TYR A 174 -18.14 10.01 28.32
N TYR A 175 -17.72 10.70 29.38
CA TYR A 175 -16.90 10.14 30.44
C TYR A 175 -17.75 9.46 31.52
N GLY A 176 -17.19 8.43 32.18
CA GLY A 176 -17.81 7.84 33.37
C GLY A 176 -19.16 7.15 33.12
N VAL A 177 -19.32 6.50 31.96
CA VAL A 177 -20.53 5.74 31.62
C VAL A 177 -20.44 4.35 32.26
N PRO A 178 -21.37 3.96 33.17
CA PRO A 178 -21.31 2.67 33.85
C PRO A 178 -21.76 1.56 32.89
N TYR A 179 -20.90 0.55 32.72
CA TYR A 179 -21.23 -0.64 31.92
C TYR A 179 -21.63 -1.86 32.76
N ALA A 180 -21.41 -1.80 34.07
CA ALA A 180 -21.82 -2.82 35.04
C ALA A 180 -22.21 -2.17 36.39
N THR A 181 -22.89 -2.95 37.24
CA THR A 181 -23.20 -2.56 38.63
C THR A 181 -21.92 -2.59 39.49
N PRO A 182 -21.73 -1.66 40.43
CA PRO A 182 -20.50 -1.59 41.24
C PRO A 182 -20.19 -2.91 41.98
N PRO A 183 -18.97 -3.47 41.87
CA PRO A 183 -18.59 -4.78 42.40
C PRO A 183 -18.27 -4.75 43.91
N ILE A 184 -19.05 -4.02 44.70
CA ILE A 184 -18.83 -3.75 46.12
C ILE A 184 -19.50 -4.78 47.03
N GLY A 185 -18.92 -4.99 48.23
CA GLY A 185 -19.51 -5.82 49.29
C GLY A 185 -19.82 -7.25 48.84
N ALA A 186 -21.09 -7.62 48.76
CA ALA A 186 -21.52 -8.94 48.29
C ALA A 186 -21.15 -9.24 46.82
N LEU A 187 -21.00 -8.20 45.99
CA LEU A 187 -20.59 -8.31 44.57
C LEU A 187 -19.06 -8.34 44.39
N ARG A 188 -18.28 -8.09 45.45
CA ARG A 188 -16.82 -8.30 45.41
C ARG A 188 -16.56 -9.79 45.19
N TYR A 189 -15.63 -10.12 44.29
CA TYR A 189 -15.40 -11.51 43.83
C TYR A 189 -16.66 -12.20 43.28
N MET A 190 -17.49 -11.46 42.54
CA MET A 190 -18.52 -12.03 41.66
C MET A 190 -18.26 -11.58 40.21
N PRO A 191 -18.78 -12.31 39.20
CA PRO A 191 -18.91 -11.79 37.84
C PRO A 191 -19.62 -10.43 37.82
N PRO A 192 -19.32 -9.54 36.86
CA PRO A 192 -20.02 -8.26 36.73
C PRO A 192 -21.51 -8.50 36.47
N VAL A 193 -22.35 -7.67 37.08
CA VAL A 193 -23.81 -7.68 36.89
C VAL A 193 -24.18 -6.49 36.00
N THR A 194 -25.19 -6.63 35.14
CA THR A 194 -25.72 -5.54 34.31
C THR A 194 -25.99 -4.27 35.14
N PRO A 195 -25.72 -3.06 34.61
CA PRO A 195 -25.86 -1.83 35.38
C PRO A 195 -27.32 -1.52 35.68
N THR A 196 -27.60 -0.99 36.87
CA THR A 196 -28.94 -0.55 37.27
C THR A 196 -29.41 0.62 36.38
N PRO A 197 -30.58 0.54 35.72
CA PRO A 197 -31.13 1.66 34.97
C PRO A 197 -31.36 2.92 35.82
N TRP A 198 -31.20 4.10 35.22
CA TRP A 198 -31.40 5.39 35.89
C TRP A 198 -32.50 6.22 35.25
N HIS A 199 -33.22 6.99 36.07
CA HIS A 199 -34.23 7.93 35.61
C HIS A 199 -33.63 9.32 35.32
N GLY A 200 -34.12 9.97 34.27
CA GLY A 200 -33.61 11.26 33.81
C GLY A 200 -32.30 11.18 33.01
N THR A 201 -31.65 12.33 32.85
CA THR A 201 -30.40 12.46 32.09
C THR A 201 -29.21 12.51 33.03
N LYS A 202 -28.37 11.46 33.02
CA LYS A 202 -27.08 11.45 33.71
C LYS A 202 -26.07 12.25 32.89
N LEU A 203 -25.28 13.10 33.56
CA LEU A 203 -24.16 13.81 32.94
C LEU A 203 -22.95 12.86 32.82
N ALA A 204 -22.21 13.00 31.73
CA ALA A 204 -21.05 12.17 31.36
C ALA A 204 -19.83 13.07 31.07
N ASP A 205 -19.51 13.92 32.04
CA ASP A 205 -18.62 15.09 31.96
C ASP A 205 -17.34 14.97 32.81
N THR A 206 -17.31 14.00 33.72
CA THR A 206 -16.22 13.74 34.68
C THR A 206 -15.55 12.40 34.43
N ILE A 207 -14.21 12.38 34.47
CA ILE A 207 -13.40 11.16 34.37
C ILE A 207 -13.70 10.26 35.58
N PRO A 208 -14.03 8.96 35.40
CA PRO A 208 -14.38 8.07 36.49
C PRO A 208 -13.16 7.74 37.37
N PRO A 209 -13.35 7.31 38.63
CA PRO A 209 -12.26 6.79 39.45
C PRO A 209 -11.61 5.55 38.80
N ALA A 210 -10.33 5.36 39.04
CA ALA A 210 -9.61 4.16 38.68
C ALA A 210 -9.95 3.00 39.65
N CYS A 211 -9.76 1.75 39.22
CA CYS A 211 -9.91 0.60 40.11
C CYS A 211 -8.83 0.58 41.20
N PRO A 212 -9.07 -0.02 42.38
CA PRO A 212 -8.16 0.06 43.52
C PRO A 212 -6.83 -0.63 43.22
N GLN A 213 -5.72 0.09 43.39
CA GLN A 213 -4.39 -0.32 42.90
C GLN A 213 -3.25 0.39 43.63
N LYS A 214 -2.08 -0.26 43.67
CA LYS A 214 -0.83 0.36 44.12
C LYS A 214 0.16 0.47 42.95
N PRO A 215 0.20 1.60 42.23
CA PRO A 215 1.16 1.80 41.15
C PRO A 215 2.59 1.92 41.71
N PRO A 216 3.63 1.65 40.90
CA PRO A 216 5.01 1.79 41.34
C PRO A 216 5.39 3.26 41.55
N GLU A 217 6.01 3.55 42.70
CA GLU A 217 6.44 4.91 43.04
C GLU A 217 7.62 5.39 42.16
N PRO A 218 7.61 6.66 41.67
CA PRO A 218 8.64 7.21 40.80
C PRO A 218 9.95 7.50 41.57
N ASN A 219 10.72 6.46 41.88
CA ASN A 219 11.99 6.57 42.60
C ASN A 219 13.21 6.78 41.67
N SER A 220 14.37 7.10 42.26
CA SER A 220 15.63 7.40 41.56
C SER A 220 16.36 6.18 40.96
N SER A 221 15.92 4.96 41.22
CA SER A 221 16.51 3.73 40.66
C SER A 221 15.85 3.27 39.35
N LEU A 222 14.69 3.84 39.00
CA LEU A 222 14.02 3.61 37.73
C LEU A 222 14.67 4.43 36.60
N PRO A 223 14.76 3.91 35.36
CA PRO A 223 15.20 4.68 34.20
C PRO A 223 14.43 5.99 34.02
N ARG A 224 15.12 7.04 33.54
CA ARG A 224 14.57 8.41 33.48
C ARG A 224 13.25 8.50 32.71
N SER A 225 13.13 7.86 31.55
CA SER A 225 11.89 7.83 30.75
C SER A 225 10.73 7.17 31.50
N LYS A 226 10.99 6.04 32.19
CA LYS A 226 10.01 5.33 33.03
C LYS A 226 9.55 6.17 34.23
N ARG A 227 10.46 6.93 34.83
CA ARG A 227 10.12 7.81 35.96
C ARG A 227 9.20 8.95 35.52
N VAL A 228 9.52 9.61 34.40
CA VAL A 228 8.68 10.67 33.80
C VAL A 228 7.30 10.13 33.37
N TYR A 229 7.22 8.90 32.85
CA TYR A 229 5.95 8.24 32.55
C TYR A 229 5.07 8.06 33.80
N LEU A 230 5.64 7.56 34.90
CA LEU A 230 4.92 7.38 36.17
C LEU A 230 4.54 8.72 36.83
N GLU A 231 5.41 9.72 36.76
CA GLU A 231 5.13 11.10 37.21
C GLU A 231 3.89 11.69 36.49
N ARG A 232 3.70 11.40 35.20
CA ARG A 232 2.53 11.81 34.40
C ARG A 232 1.25 11.02 34.74
N LEU A 233 1.37 9.72 35.01
CA LEU A 233 0.22 8.86 35.34
C LEU A 233 -0.29 9.02 36.78
N ALA A 234 0.57 9.39 37.74
CA ALA A 234 0.21 9.52 39.15
C ALA A 234 -1.11 10.28 39.42
N PRO A 235 -1.38 11.48 38.87
CA PRO A 235 -2.66 12.17 39.06
C PRO A 235 -3.88 11.46 38.45
N LEU A 236 -3.73 10.69 37.37
CA LEU A 236 -4.82 9.90 36.77
C LEU A 236 -5.19 8.67 37.61
N LEU A 237 -4.25 8.16 38.40
CA LEU A 237 -4.41 6.98 39.26
C LEU A 237 -4.64 7.34 40.74
N ALA A 238 -4.76 8.64 41.06
CA ALA A 238 -4.92 9.12 42.44
C ALA A 238 -6.35 8.97 42.98
N ASN A 239 -7.37 9.15 42.13
CA ASN A 239 -8.76 8.92 42.50
C ASN A 239 -9.13 7.44 42.26
N GLN A 240 -9.37 6.68 43.33
CA GLN A 240 -9.61 5.23 43.26
C GLN A 240 -10.89 4.83 44.03
N SER A 241 -11.59 3.82 43.50
CA SER A 241 -12.81 3.25 44.10
C SER A 241 -13.01 1.80 43.66
N GLU A 242 -13.68 0.97 44.48
CA GLU A 242 -14.21 -0.33 43.99
C GLU A 242 -15.31 -0.13 42.96
N ASP A 243 -16.08 0.96 43.05
CA ASP A 243 -16.93 1.42 41.97
C ASP A 243 -16.06 2.04 40.87
N CYS A 244 -15.58 1.20 39.96
CA CYS A 244 -14.69 1.59 38.86
C CYS A 244 -15.11 1.02 37.49
N LEU A 245 -16.25 0.32 37.38
CA LEU A 245 -16.69 -0.37 36.15
C LEU A 245 -17.34 0.61 35.15
N TYR A 246 -16.50 1.53 34.68
CA TYR A 246 -16.84 2.63 33.80
C TYR A 246 -16.07 2.55 32.47
N LEU A 247 -16.70 3.06 31.42
CA LEU A 247 -16.08 3.31 30.13
C LEU A 247 -16.27 4.78 29.71
N ASN A 248 -15.40 5.24 28.82
CA ASN A 248 -15.40 6.58 28.24
C ASN A 248 -15.55 6.45 26.72
N LEU A 249 -16.47 7.18 26.08
CA LEU A 249 -16.63 7.19 24.62
C LEU A 249 -16.18 8.53 24.02
N HIS A 250 -15.46 8.47 22.91
CA HIS A 250 -15.13 9.60 22.04
C HIS A 250 -15.81 9.39 20.68
N VAL A 251 -16.80 10.23 20.36
CA VAL A 251 -17.70 10.08 19.20
C VAL A 251 -17.52 11.28 18.27
N PRO A 252 -17.01 11.12 17.03
CA PRO A 252 -16.86 12.22 16.11
C PRO A 252 -18.23 12.67 15.58
N LYS A 253 -18.47 13.98 15.57
CA LYS A 253 -19.73 14.56 15.11
C LYS A 253 -19.89 14.39 13.60
N PRO A 254 -21.11 14.13 13.08
CA PRO A 254 -21.36 14.09 11.65
C PRO A 254 -21.15 15.49 11.02
N PRO A 255 -20.55 15.58 9.81
CA PRO A 255 -20.49 16.84 9.10
C PRO A 255 -21.92 17.33 8.76
N HIS A 256 -22.13 18.65 8.88
CA HIS A 256 -23.44 19.29 8.83
C HIS A 256 -24.31 18.81 7.65
N GLY A 257 -25.54 18.39 7.95
CA GLY A 257 -26.53 17.99 6.95
C GLY A 257 -26.43 16.53 6.45
N SER A 258 -25.46 15.74 6.93
CA SER A 258 -25.37 14.31 6.57
C SER A 258 -26.07 13.39 7.59
N THR A 259 -26.90 12.47 7.09
CA THR A 259 -27.31 11.28 7.84
C THR A 259 -26.08 10.37 8.00
N SER A 260 -25.66 10.10 9.23
CA SER A 260 -24.43 9.31 9.45
C SER A 260 -24.64 7.85 9.06
N GLU A 261 -23.69 7.32 8.29
CA GLU A 261 -23.40 5.89 8.29
C GLU A 261 -22.95 5.46 9.69
N PRO A 262 -23.24 4.21 10.13
CA PRO A 262 -22.80 3.73 11.43
C PRO A 262 -21.28 3.53 11.43
N LEU A 263 -20.60 4.11 12.42
CA LEU A 263 -19.14 4.10 12.55
C LEU A 263 -18.64 2.82 13.24
N PRO A 264 -17.51 2.22 12.81
CA PRO A 264 -16.90 1.17 13.60
C PRO A 264 -16.38 1.70 14.93
N ALA A 265 -16.24 0.82 15.93
CA ALA A 265 -15.71 1.16 17.24
C ALA A 265 -14.36 0.48 17.53
N LEU A 266 -13.52 1.17 18.30
CA LEU A 266 -12.23 0.69 18.76
C LEU A 266 -12.21 0.70 20.30
N LEU A 267 -12.14 -0.48 20.92
CA LEU A 267 -12.08 -0.65 22.37
C LEU A 267 -10.61 -0.73 22.83
N LEU A 268 -10.15 0.30 23.54
CA LEU A 268 -8.81 0.43 24.11
C LEU A 268 -8.73 -0.26 25.48
N ILE A 269 -7.99 -1.38 25.53
CA ILE A 269 -7.70 -2.14 26.75
C ILE A 269 -6.30 -1.73 27.25
N HIS A 270 -6.26 -1.12 28.44
CA HIS A 270 -5.02 -0.56 29.01
C HIS A 270 -4.01 -1.64 29.44
N GLY A 271 -2.74 -1.23 29.55
CA GLY A 271 -1.59 -2.12 29.67
C GLY A 271 -0.78 -2.00 30.96
N ASP A 272 0.54 -2.09 30.80
CA ASP A 272 1.62 -2.14 31.80
C ASP A 272 1.58 -3.29 32.82
N SER A 273 0.44 -3.53 33.46
CA SER A 273 0.30 -4.55 34.49
C SER A 273 -1.11 -5.14 34.54
N TYR A 274 -1.25 -6.22 35.29
CA TYR A 274 -2.55 -6.70 35.76
C TYR A 274 -2.93 -6.11 37.13
N SER A 275 -2.01 -5.42 37.81
CA SER A 275 -2.19 -4.90 39.19
C SER A 275 -2.36 -3.38 39.28
N TRP A 276 -2.11 -2.63 38.21
CA TRP A 276 -2.25 -1.17 38.12
C TRP A 276 -2.43 -0.74 36.66
N GLY A 277 -2.93 0.48 36.43
CA GLY A 277 -3.35 1.03 35.14
C GLY A 277 -4.80 1.53 35.15
N ALA A 278 -5.22 2.25 34.11
CA ALA A 278 -6.61 2.65 33.88
C ALA A 278 -6.84 2.99 32.39
N GLY A 279 -8.06 2.82 31.89
CA GLY A 279 -8.46 3.31 30.56
C GLY A 279 -8.45 4.84 30.50
N ASN A 280 -8.54 5.50 31.66
CA ASN A 280 -8.44 6.96 31.82
C ASN A 280 -7.15 7.58 31.27
N SER A 281 -6.07 6.81 31.07
CA SER A 281 -4.82 7.33 30.47
C SER A 281 -4.81 7.33 28.94
N PHE A 282 -5.86 6.81 28.29
CA PHE A 282 -5.98 6.71 26.85
C PHE A 282 -7.00 7.74 26.34
N ASP A 283 -6.52 8.88 25.83
CA ASP A 283 -7.36 9.88 25.18
C ASP A 283 -7.63 9.46 23.71
N GLY A 284 -8.89 9.10 23.43
CA GLY A 284 -9.33 8.73 22.09
C GLY A 284 -9.67 9.90 21.16
N THR A 285 -9.58 11.15 21.61
CA THR A 285 -10.19 12.30 20.92
C THR A 285 -9.61 12.54 19.51
N ALA A 286 -8.29 12.52 19.35
CA ALA A 286 -7.66 12.71 18.04
C ALA A 286 -7.93 11.55 17.08
N LEU A 287 -7.75 10.30 17.53
CA LEU A 287 -8.06 9.11 16.74
C LEU A 287 -9.55 9.05 16.34
N ALA A 288 -10.48 9.48 17.21
CA ALA A 288 -11.89 9.60 16.87
C ALA A 288 -12.13 10.65 15.77
N ALA A 289 -11.51 11.83 15.89
CA ALA A 289 -11.64 12.93 14.94
C ALA A 289 -11.04 12.63 13.55
N TYR A 290 -9.74 12.36 13.50
CA TYR A 290 -8.99 12.14 12.26
C TYR A 290 -9.24 10.73 11.67
N GLY A 291 -9.46 9.74 12.54
CA GLY A 291 -9.81 8.38 12.13
C GLY A 291 -11.27 8.21 11.71
N ARG A 292 -12.18 9.10 12.14
CA ARG A 292 -13.64 9.02 11.93
C ARG A 292 -14.20 7.65 12.30
N LEU A 293 -14.00 7.29 13.56
CA LEU A 293 -14.46 6.05 14.21
C LEU A 293 -14.76 6.36 15.68
N ILE A 294 -15.53 5.52 16.37
CA ILE A 294 -15.79 5.70 17.81
C ILE A 294 -14.66 5.06 18.60
N VAL A 295 -14.01 5.83 19.46
CA VAL A 295 -12.97 5.29 20.37
C VAL A 295 -13.57 5.13 21.76
N VAL A 296 -13.35 3.97 22.39
CA VAL A 296 -13.84 3.66 23.74
C VAL A 296 -12.66 3.24 24.61
N SER A 297 -12.48 3.83 25.79
CA SER A 297 -11.55 3.33 26.81
C SER A 297 -12.32 2.78 28.01
N ILE A 298 -11.79 1.72 28.64
CA ILE A 298 -12.50 0.95 29.67
C ILE A 298 -11.63 0.70 30.91
N ASN A 299 -12.23 0.82 32.10
CA ASN A 299 -11.64 0.39 33.37
C ASN A 299 -12.21 -1.00 33.75
N PHE A 300 -11.36 -1.90 34.24
CA PHE A 300 -11.73 -3.26 34.69
C PHE A 300 -10.98 -3.63 35.97
N ARG A 301 -11.49 -4.60 36.76
CA ARG A 301 -10.88 -4.94 38.06
C ARG A 301 -9.45 -5.47 37.92
N LEU A 302 -8.58 -5.02 38.82
CA LEU A 302 -7.13 -5.29 38.80
C LEU A 302 -6.66 -6.08 40.03
N GLY A 303 -5.46 -6.66 39.91
CA GLY A 303 -4.70 -7.28 40.99
C GLY A 303 -5.48 -8.37 41.72
N VAL A 304 -5.51 -8.26 43.04
CA VAL A 304 -6.24 -9.18 43.92
C VAL A 304 -7.75 -9.20 43.66
N LEU A 305 -8.34 -8.08 43.22
CA LEU A 305 -9.79 -7.98 42.96
C LEU A 305 -10.17 -8.53 41.57
N GLY A 306 -9.26 -8.42 40.59
CA GLY A 306 -9.49 -8.81 39.20
C GLY A 306 -9.10 -10.25 38.85
N PHE A 307 -8.00 -10.77 39.42
CA PHE A 307 -7.35 -11.98 38.89
C PHE A 307 -7.02 -13.05 39.95
N LEU A 308 -7.51 -12.89 41.18
CA LEU A 308 -7.38 -13.93 42.21
C LEU A 308 -8.28 -15.14 41.90
N LYS A 309 -7.71 -16.35 41.95
CA LYS A 309 -8.50 -17.59 42.06
C LYS A 309 -8.99 -17.74 43.50
N THR A 310 -10.31 -17.86 43.66
CA THR A 310 -10.99 -17.81 44.97
C THR A 310 -11.50 -19.18 45.42
N GLY A 311 -12.17 -19.93 44.54
CA GLY A 311 -12.62 -21.31 44.79
C GLY A 311 -11.94 -22.38 43.91
N SER A 312 -12.44 -23.62 44.01
CA SER A 312 -11.91 -24.82 43.34
C SER A 312 -12.80 -25.39 42.23
N LYS A 313 -14.13 -25.24 42.34
CA LYS A 313 -15.17 -25.79 41.45
C LYS A 313 -16.24 -24.74 41.16
N GLY A 314 -16.37 -24.30 39.91
CA GLY A 314 -17.44 -23.41 39.44
C GLY A 314 -16.98 -22.41 38.38
N SER A 315 -17.92 -21.87 37.61
CA SER A 315 -17.68 -20.92 36.50
C SER A 315 -17.40 -19.47 36.94
N ALA A 316 -17.41 -19.18 38.25
CA ALA A 316 -17.41 -17.83 38.81
C ALA A 316 -16.42 -17.70 39.99
N GLN A 317 -15.14 -18.06 39.76
CA GLN A 317 -14.12 -18.18 40.84
C GLN A 317 -12.79 -17.46 40.55
N GLY A 318 -12.76 -16.57 39.56
CA GLY A 318 -11.61 -15.73 39.22
C GLY A 318 -11.79 -15.11 37.83
N ASN A 319 -10.70 -14.60 37.25
CA ASN A 319 -10.71 -13.89 35.95
C ASN A 319 -11.76 -12.75 35.86
N TYR A 320 -12.15 -12.18 37.00
CA TYR A 320 -13.15 -11.12 37.11
C TYR A 320 -12.83 -9.92 36.20
N GLY A 321 -11.56 -9.54 36.06
CA GLY A 321 -11.12 -8.48 35.15
C GLY A 321 -11.27 -8.80 33.65
N LEU A 322 -11.27 -10.09 33.25
CA LEU A 322 -11.65 -10.50 31.88
C LEU A 322 -13.17 -10.51 31.72
N MET A 323 -13.93 -10.96 32.73
CA MET A 323 -15.40 -10.92 32.71
C MET A 323 -15.92 -9.48 32.61
N ASP A 324 -15.26 -8.53 33.28
CA ASP A 324 -15.52 -7.09 33.19
C ASP A 324 -15.39 -6.59 31.74
N LEU A 325 -14.34 -7.00 31.03
CA LEU A 325 -14.15 -6.64 29.61
C LEU A 325 -15.21 -7.29 28.69
N VAL A 326 -15.66 -8.51 28.98
CA VAL A 326 -16.78 -9.16 28.26
C VAL A 326 -18.11 -8.42 28.51
N ALA A 327 -18.37 -7.97 29.75
CA ALA A 327 -19.53 -7.15 30.06
C ALA A 327 -19.49 -5.78 29.37
N GLY A 328 -18.30 -5.18 29.25
CA GLY A 328 -18.08 -3.96 28.44
C GLY A 328 -18.38 -4.17 26.95
N LEU A 329 -18.00 -5.32 26.38
CA LEU A 329 -18.32 -5.67 25.00
C LEU A 329 -19.82 -5.85 24.76
N HIS A 330 -20.54 -6.57 25.63
CA HIS A 330 -22.01 -6.66 25.54
C HIS A 330 -22.69 -5.31 25.76
N TRP A 331 -22.16 -4.45 26.64
CA TRP A 331 -22.71 -3.10 26.79
C TRP A 331 -22.58 -2.28 25.50
N LEU A 332 -21.46 -2.42 24.78
CA LEU A 332 -21.29 -1.79 23.47
C LEU A 332 -22.24 -2.40 22.42
N GLU A 333 -22.35 -3.73 22.34
CA GLU A 333 -23.32 -4.43 21.48
C GLU A 333 -24.75 -3.88 21.66
N GLU A 334 -25.19 -3.70 22.91
CA GLU A 334 -26.52 -3.22 23.25
C GLU A 334 -26.78 -1.72 22.99
N ASN A 335 -25.74 -0.87 22.95
CA ASN A 335 -25.91 0.59 23.08
C ASN A 335 -25.17 1.44 22.03
N LEU A 336 -24.24 0.87 21.26
CA LEU A 336 -23.36 1.62 20.35
C LEU A 336 -24.12 2.34 19.21
N ASP A 337 -25.23 1.74 18.72
CA ASP A 337 -26.12 2.35 17.72
C ASP A 337 -26.69 3.70 18.18
N ALA A 338 -27.02 3.84 19.47
CA ALA A 338 -27.54 5.10 20.03
C ALA A 338 -26.54 6.27 19.94
N PHE A 339 -25.24 5.97 19.87
CA PHE A 339 -24.17 6.95 19.63
C PHE A 339 -23.93 7.19 18.13
N GLY A 340 -24.34 6.27 17.26
CA GLY A 340 -24.12 6.29 15.80
C GLY A 340 -23.01 5.32 15.35
N GLY A 341 -22.74 4.27 16.12
CA GLY A 341 -21.76 3.24 15.77
C GLY A 341 -22.39 1.89 15.40
N ASP A 342 -21.56 1.01 14.83
CA ASP A 342 -21.95 -0.33 14.37
C ASP A 342 -21.55 -1.40 15.40
N PRO A 343 -22.50 -2.05 16.11
CA PRO A 343 -22.19 -3.07 17.11
C PRO A 343 -21.51 -4.32 16.51
N LYS A 344 -21.55 -4.52 15.18
CA LYS A 344 -20.89 -5.65 14.51
C LYS A 344 -19.46 -5.34 14.05
N ARG A 345 -19.00 -4.09 14.16
CA ARG A 345 -17.64 -3.66 13.78
C ARG A 345 -16.89 -3.07 14.97
N VAL A 346 -16.79 -3.88 16.03
CA VAL A 346 -15.94 -3.61 17.20
C VAL A 346 -14.56 -4.24 16.98
N THR A 347 -13.52 -3.41 17.03
CA THR A 347 -12.11 -3.83 17.02
C THR A 347 -11.56 -3.74 18.44
N LEU A 348 -10.86 -4.78 18.90
CA LEU A 348 -10.08 -4.72 20.14
C LEU A 348 -8.70 -4.10 19.87
N PHE A 349 -8.23 -3.26 20.80
CA PHE A 349 -6.87 -2.71 20.81
C PHE A 349 -6.28 -2.89 22.20
N GLY A 350 -5.12 -3.53 22.29
CA GLY A 350 -4.44 -3.77 23.55
C GLY A 350 -2.96 -3.45 23.48
N TYR A 351 -2.42 -2.90 24.57
CA TYR A 351 -1.00 -2.60 24.76
C TYR A 351 -0.43 -3.43 25.93
N GLY A 352 0.71 -4.09 25.76
CA GLY A 352 1.38 -4.85 26.82
C GLY A 352 0.49 -5.95 27.42
N THR A 353 0.19 -5.88 28.73
CA THR A 353 -0.79 -6.76 29.38
C THR A 353 -2.20 -6.64 28.78
N GLY A 354 -2.59 -5.45 28.32
CA GLY A 354 -3.82 -5.22 27.58
C GLY A 354 -3.85 -5.95 26.23
N ALA A 355 -2.70 -6.16 25.58
CA ALA A 355 -2.60 -6.98 24.37
C ALA A 355 -2.83 -8.47 24.68
N ALA A 356 -2.28 -8.97 25.78
CA ALA A 356 -2.60 -10.33 26.23
C ALA A 356 -4.11 -10.50 26.52
N LEU A 357 -4.74 -9.54 27.22
CA LEU A 357 -6.19 -9.53 27.46
C LEU A 357 -7.01 -9.48 26.15
N ALA A 358 -6.64 -8.60 25.22
CA ALA A 358 -7.28 -8.50 23.90
C ALA A 358 -7.22 -9.83 23.14
N ASN A 359 -6.08 -10.52 23.18
CA ASN A 359 -5.95 -11.84 22.55
C ASN A 359 -6.74 -12.94 23.29
N PHE A 360 -6.77 -12.92 24.63
CA PHE A 360 -7.61 -13.86 25.39
C PHE A 360 -9.10 -13.68 25.08
N LEU A 361 -9.58 -12.45 24.89
CA LEU A 361 -10.94 -12.15 24.44
C LEU A 361 -11.18 -12.61 23.00
N ALA A 362 -10.21 -12.44 22.09
CA ALA A 362 -10.34 -12.90 20.70
C ALA A 362 -10.56 -14.42 20.57
N VAL A 363 -10.01 -15.24 21.48
CA VAL A 363 -10.26 -16.69 21.54
C VAL A 363 -11.33 -17.09 22.57
N SER A 364 -11.94 -16.14 23.28
CA SER A 364 -12.93 -16.43 24.30
C SER A 364 -14.26 -16.88 23.65
N PRO A 365 -14.83 -18.02 24.09
CA PRO A 365 -16.18 -18.41 23.67
C PRO A 365 -17.23 -17.35 23.99
N MET A 366 -17.04 -16.60 25.09
CA MET A 366 -17.99 -15.57 25.56
C MET A 366 -17.97 -14.29 24.69
N ALA A 367 -16.90 -14.05 23.93
CA ALA A 367 -16.76 -12.86 23.09
C ALA A 367 -16.75 -13.20 21.58
N LYS A 368 -17.11 -14.43 21.18
CA LYS A 368 -16.91 -14.90 19.80
C LYS A 368 -17.56 -13.98 18.76
N GLU A 369 -18.78 -13.51 19.01
CA GLU A 369 -19.57 -12.73 18.05
C GLU A 369 -19.46 -11.20 18.30
N LEU A 370 -18.71 -10.78 19.34
CA LEU A 370 -18.60 -9.39 19.78
C LEU A 370 -17.37 -8.65 19.22
N VAL A 371 -16.51 -9.32 18.46
CA VAL A 371 -15.20 -8.82 18.00
C VAL A 371 -14.99 -9.16 16.53
N GLU A 372 -14.75 -8.14 15.70
CA GLU A 372 -14.44 -8.29 14.27
C GLU A 372 -12.93 -8.40 14.02
N LYS A 373 -12.13 -7.58 14.71
CA LYS A 373 -10.68 -7.41 14.47
C LYS A 373 -9.90 -7.20 15.78
N VAL A 374 -8.59 -7.42 15.74
CA VAL A 374 -7.70 -7.35 16.91
C VAL A 374 -6.41 -6.57 16.60
N VAL A 375 -6.00 -5.68 17.50
CA VAL A 375 -4.72 -4.94 17.47
C VAL A 375 -3.93 -5.24 18.75
N LEU A 376 -2.71 -5.77 18.61
CA LEU A 376 -1.84 -6.20 19.71
C LEU A 376 -0.50 -5.45 19.65
N LEU A 377 -0.23 -4.58 20.62
CA LEU A 377 1.03 -3.83 20.71
C LEU A 377 1.88 -4.34 21.88
N GLY A 378 3.14 -4.69 21.62
CA GLY A 378 4.13 -5.02 22.64
C GLY A 378 3.74 -6.18 23.58
N GLY A 379 2.91 -7.13 23.14
CA GLY A 379 2.43 -8.21 23.99
C GLY A 379 1.49 -9.21 23.32
N SER A 380 1.46 -10.44 23.83
CA SER A 380 0.56 -11.51 23.35
C SER A 380 0.14 -12.44 24.48
N ALA A 381 -0.88 -13.27 24.25
CA ALA A 381 -1.24 -14.37 25.16
C ALA A 381 -0.11 -15.41 25.35
N LEU A 382 0.86 -15.48 24.42
CA LEU A 382 2.00 -16.40 24.48
C LEU A 382 3.20 -15.85 25.29
N SER A 383 3.17 -14.57 25.68
CA SER A 383 4.27 -13.96 26.42
C SER A 383 4.45 -14.59 27.82
N PRO A 384 5.69 -14.77 28.33
CA PRO A 384 5.94 -15.49 29.60
C PRO A 384 5.23 -14.92 30.83
N TRP A 385 4.90 -13.63 30.81
CA TRP A 385 4.21 -12.88 31.85
C TRP A 385 2.68 -12.82 31.67
N ALA A 386 2.13 -13.36 30.57
CA ALA A 386 0.72 -13.18 30.21
C ALA A 386 -0.26 -13.97 31.09
N LEU A 387 0.13 -15.15 31.59
CA LEU A 387 -0.77 -16.09 32.29
C LEU A 387 -0.16 -16.59 33.61
N GLN A 388 -0.95 -16.64 34.67
CA GLN A 388 -0.55 -17.23 35.95
C GLN A 388 -0.53 -18.76 35.84
N ARG A 389 0.68 -19.33 35.94
CA ARG A 389 0.95 -20.78 35.83
C ARG A 389 0.62 -21.56 37.11
N ASP A 390 0.56 -20.89 38.26
CA ASP A 390 0.15 -21.47 39.54
C ASP A 390 -0.76 -20.50 40.32
N PRO A 391 -2.08 -20.48 40.03
CA PRO A 391 -3.04 -19.65 40.75
C PRO A 391 -3.34 -20.17 42.17
N LEU A 392 -2.96 -21.40 42.52
CA LEU A 392 -3.19 -21.97 43.86
C LEU A 392 -2.14 -21.49 44.86
N MET A 393 -0.87 -21.38 44.45
CA MET A 393 0.17 -20.72 45.24
C MET A 393 -0.19 -19.25 45.52
N VAL A 394 -0.71 -18.53 44.52
CA VAL A 394 -1.21 -17.15 44.69
C VAL A 394 -2.37 -17.11 45.70
N LYS A 395 -3.36 -18.01 45.55
CA LYS A 395 -4.48 -18.14 46.50
C LYS A 395 -4.00 -18.40 47.94
N ARG A 396 -3.06 -19.33 48.12
CA ARG A 396 -2.46 -19.67 49.43
C ARG A 396 -1.82 -18.44 50.07
N ARG A 397 -0.94 -17.75 49.34
CA ARG A 397 -0.24 -16.55 49.85
C ARG A 397 -1.19 -15.38 50.16
N VAL A 398 -2.31 -15.23 49.45
CA VAL A 398 -3.38 -14.28 49.81
C VAL A 398 -4.08 -14.71 51.09
N ALA A 399 -4.49 -15.98 51.20
CA ALA A 399 -5.17 -16.52 52.38
C ALA A 399 -4.32 -16.38 53.65
N ASP A 400 -3.01 -16.70 53.56
CA ASP A 400 -2.03 -16.57 54.64
C ASP A 400 -1.92 -15.12 55.14
N GLN A 401 -1.79 -14.14 54.24
CA GLN A 401 -1.57 -12.73 54.60
C GLN A 401 -2.86 -12.01 55.01
N THR A 402 -4.02 -12.44 54.51
CA THR A 402 -5.33 -11.88 54.88
C THR A 402 -5.98 -12.60 56.07
N GLY A 403 -5.34 -13.62 56.65
CA GLY A 403 -5.91 -14.40 57.75
C GLY A 403 -7.25 -15.03 57.40
N CYS A 404 -7.40 -15.51 56.16
CA CYS A 404 -8.60 -16.19 55.67
C CYS A 404 -8.33 -17.70 55.59
N SER A 405 -8.43 -18.38 56.73
CA SER A 405 -8.15 -19.81 56.87
C SER A 405 -9.24 -20.72 56.27
N GLY A 406 -8.82 -21.89 55.80
CA GLY A 406 -9.65 -22.94 55.18
C GLY A 406 -8.76 -23.96 54.48
N ASP A 407 -9.35 -24.99 53.87
CA ASP A 407 -8.64 -25.82 52.89
C ASP A 407 -8.48 -25.00 51.60
N VAL A 408 -7.26 -24.53 51.35
CA VAL A 408 -6.93 -23.69 50.18
C VAL A 408 -7.19 -24.42 48.84
N GLU A 409 -7.22 -25.75 48.82
CA GLU A 409 -7.45 -26.54 47.60
C GLU A 409 -8.93 -26.88 47.40
N ALA A 410 -9.72 -26.99 48.47
CA ALA A 410 -11.16 -27.26 48.40
C ALA A 410 -12.05 -26.00 48.48
N ASP A 411 -11.85 -25.13 49.49
CA ASP A 411 -12.80 -24.09 49.90
C ASP A 411 -12.82 -22.87 48.97
N ASP A 412 -13.90 -22.08 49.01
CA ASP A 412 -13.92 -20.72 48.45
C ASP A 412 -13.59 -19.70 49.54
N ILE A 413 -12.52 -18.92 49.33
CA ILE A 413 -12.09 -17.87 50.28
C ILE A 413 -12.77 -16.51 50.03
N ALA A 414 -13.52 -16.34 48.95
CA ALA A 414 -14.20 -15.07 48.64
C ALA A 414 -15.12 -14.55 49.77
N PRO A 415 -15.90 -15.39 50.51
CA PRO A 415 -16.71 -14.91 51.63
C PRO A 415 -15.91 -14.23 52.74
N CYS A 416 -14.69 -14.70 53.03
CA CYS A 416 -13.79 -14.06 54.00
C CYS A 416 -13.19 -12.77 53.44
N LEU A 417 -12.73 -12.78 52.18
CA LEU A 417 -12.13 -11.60 51.53
C LEU A 417 -13.13 -10.46 51.30
N ARG A 418 -14.45 -10.74 51.29
CA ARG A 418 -15.52 -9.71 51.31
C ARG A 418 -15.57 -8.92 52.62
N LEU A 419 -15.10 -9.49 53.73
CA LEU A 419 -15.07 -8.83 55.05
C LEU A 419 -13.80 -8.02 55.30
N ARG A 420 -12.79 -8.14 54.43
CA ARG A 420 -11.51 -7.40 54.51
C ARG A 420 -11.62 -6.00 53.92
N SER A 421 -10.83 -5.07 54.47
CA SER A 421 -10.69 -3.72 53.95
C SER A 421 -9.90 -3.70 52.64
N LEU A 422 -10.06 -2.64 51.85
CA LEU A 422 -9.26 -2.46 50.63
C LEU A 422 -7.76 -2.31 50.93
N GLU A 423 -7.40 -1.69 52.05
CA GLU A 423 -6.00 -1.52 52.44
C GLU A 423 -5.36 -2.87 52.78
N GLU A 424 -6.02 -3.74 53.55
CA GLU A 424 -5.56 -5.12 53.79
C GLU A 424 -5.38 -5.91 52.48
N LEU A 425 -6.34 -5.81 51.55
CA LEU A 425 -6.31 -6.54 50.28
C LEU A 425 -5.20 -6.02 49.33
N LEU A 426 -4.99 -4.71 49.26
CA LEU A 426 -3.93 -4.09 48.45
C LEU A 426 -2.54 -4.17 49.09
N ALA A 427 -2.44 -4.46 50.38
CA ALA A 427 -1.18 -4.67 51.08
C ALA A 427 -0.52 -6.05 50.80
N VAL A 428 -1.26 -7.00 50.21
CA VAL A 428 -0.77 -8.38 49.97
C VAL A 428 0.42 -8.40 49.02
N LYS A 429 1.54 -8.99 49.47
CA LYS A 429 2.79 -9.14 48.71
C LYS A 429 2.95 -10.55 48.19
N LEU A 430 2.95 -10.72 46.87
CA LEU A 430 3.15 -12.02 46.23
C LEU A 430 4.62 -12.38 45.99
N ASP A 431 5.51 -11.39 45.85
CA ASP A 431 6.92 -11.53 45.45
C ASP A 431 7.14 -12.53 44.29
N PRO A 432 6.51 -12.28 43.11
CA PRO A 432 6.59 -13.20 41.97
C PRO A 432 8.02 -13.30 41.42
N PRO A 433 8.39 -14.45 40.80
CA PRO A 433 9.67 -14.58 40.10
C PRO A 433 9.82 -13.50 39.02
N ARG A 434 10.99 -12.81 38.98
CA ARG A 434 11.29 -11.79 37.97
C ARG A 434 10.98 -12.33 36.56
N PHE A 435 10.39 -11.46 35.72
CA PHE A 435 9.87 -11.76 34.37
C PHE A 435 8.57 -12.59 34.32
N THR A 436 7.92 -12.82 35.46
CA THR A 436 6.57 -13.41 35.53
C THR A 436 5.62 -12.52 36.33
N SER A 437 4.32 -12.66 36.10
CA SER A 437 3.28 -11.86 36.78
C SER A 437 2.81 -12.51 38.09
N GLY A 438 2.46 -11.68 39.08
CA GLY A 438 1.89 -12.14 40.35
C GLY A 438 0.39 -12.44 40.23
N PHE A 439 -0.42 -11.40 40.19
CA PHE A 439 -1.80 -11.51 39.69
C PHE A 439 -1.77 -11.48 38.15
N ALA A 440 -2.48 -12.40 37.51
CA ALA A 440 -2.65 -12.50 36.05
C ALA A 440 -3.81 -13.46 35.74
N PRO A 441 -4.41 -13.40 34.53
CA PRO A 441 -5.37 -14.39 34.06
C PRO A 441 -4.84 -15.83 34.19
N PHE A 442 -5.72 -16.80 34.46
CA PHE A 442 -5.38 -18.24 34.51
C PHE A 442 -6.42 -19.06 33.75
N ALA A 443 -6.02 -20.17 33.12
CA ALA A 443 -6.95 -21.01 32.35
C ALA A 443 -8.06 -21.59 33.24
N ASP A 444 -9.31 -21.30 32.89
CA ASP A 444 -10.51 -21.68 33.67
C ASP A 444 -11.52 -22.55 32.90
N GLY A 445 -11.37 -22.65 31.57
CA GLY A 445 -12.31 -23.37 30.70
C GLY A 445 -13.66 -22.69 30.52
N THR A 446 -13.83 -21.45 31.02
CA THR A 446 -15.07 -20.68 30.97
C THR A 446 -14.87 -19.41 30.16
N VAL A 447 -13.97 -18.52 30.61
CA VAL A 447 -13.63 -17.28 29.91
C VAL A 447 -12.50 -17.52 28.92
N MET A 448 -11.55 -18.40 29.27
CA MET A 448 -10.45 -18.81 28.38
C MET A 448 -10.51 -20.32 28.11
N PRO A 449 -10.17 -20.77 26.89
CA PRO A 449 -10.09 -22.20 26.58
C PRO A 449 -9.06 -22.89 27.49
N LEU A 450 -9.31 -24.16 27.82
CA LEU A 450 -8.30 -24.98 28.48
C LEU A 450 -7.15 -25.28 27.48
N PRO A 451 -5.88 -25.17 27.90
CA PRO A 451 -4.74 -25.51 27.05
C PRO A 451 -4.79 -26.99 26.67
N ILE A 452 -4.46 -27.28 25.41
CA ILE A 452 -4.54 -28.65 24.88
C ILE A 452 -3.41 -29.50 25.46
N ASN A 453 -3.75 -30.31 26.47
CA ASN A 453 -2.84 -31.31 27.05
C ASN A 453 -2.59 -32.43 26.04
N GLN A 454 -1.49 -32.33 25.27
CA GLN A 454 -0.92 -33.43 24.50
C GLN A 454 0.53 -33.67 24.92
N ASN A 455 0.92 -34.94 24.96
CA ASN A 455 2.26 -35.39 25.36
C ASN A 455 3.29 -35.06 24.27
N PHE A 456 3.70 -33.79 24.20
CA PHE A 456 4.55 -33.27 23.14
C PHE A 456 5.98 -33.83 23.24
N GLN A 457 6.26 -34.90 22.49
CA GLN A 457 7.62 -35.32 22.18
C GLN A 457 8.15 -34.46 21.02
N PRO A 458 9.21 -33.65 21.21
CA PRO A 458 9.78 -32.87 20.13
C PRO A 458 10.54 -33.77 19.15
N THR A 459 9.89 -34.19 18.08
CA THR A 459 10.55 -34.88 16.96
C THR A 459 11.46 -33.89 16.22
N ALA A 460 12.77 -33.96 16.48
CA ALA A 460 13.75 -33.09 15.86
C ALA A 460 13.90 -33.41 14.35
N SER A 461 13.25 -32.63 13.50
CA SER A 461 13.54 -32.58 12.06
C SER A 461 14.90 -31.92 11.84
N SER A 462 15.80 -32.62 11.13
CA SER A 462 17.19 -32.20 10.88
C SER A 462 17.33 -31.07 9.83
N SER A 463 16.45 -30.08 9.87
CA SER A 463 16.19 -29.13 8.78
C SER A 463 16.04 -27.67 9.22
N GLY A 464 16.29 -27.35 10.49
CA GLY A 464 16.25 -25.99 11.05
C GLY A 464 14.85 -25.36 11.22
N LEU A 465 13.93 -25.64 10.29
CA LEU A 465 12.53 -25.25 10.38
C LEU A 465 11.84 -25.93 11.58
N MET A 466 11.18 -25.15 12.44
CA MET A 466 10.20 -25.71 13.37
C MET A 466 9.05 -26.34 12.55
N PRO A 467 8.63 -27.58 12.85
CA PRO A 467 7.43 -28.14 12.27
C PRO A 467 6.20 -27.29 12.60
N LEU A 468 5.35 -27.02 11.61
CA LEU A 468 4.02 -26.40 11.77
C LEU A 468 3.00 -27.38 12.41
N VAL A 469 3.46 -28.20 13.34
CA VAL A 469 2.68 -29.17 14.12
C VAL A 469 1.95 -28.41 15.24
N PRO A 470 0.68 -28.74 15.55
CA PRO A 470 -0.03 -28.13 16.68
C PRO A 470 0.73 -28.29 18.00
N GLY A 471 1.37 -27.22 18.46
CA GLY A 471 2.07 -27.13 19.73
C GLY A 471 1.28 -26.38 20.79
N PRO A 472 1.77 -26.33 22.04
CA PRO A 472 1.18 -25.52 23.11
C PRO A 472 1.03 -24.05 22.69
N GLY A 473 -0.12 -23.45 22.99
CA GLY A 473 -0.47 -22.09 22.62
C GLY A 473 -1.19 -21.93 21.27
N THR A 474 -1.47 -23.03 20.55
CA THR A 474 -2.35 -22.98 19.36
C THR A 474 -3.78 -22.59 19.71
N GLU A 475 -4.24 -22.94 20.91
CA GLU A 475 -5.51 -22.51 21.49
C GLU A 475 -5.66 -20.97 21.55
N PHE A 476 -4.54 -20.23 21.70
CA PHE A 476 -4.53 -18.76 21.72
C PHE A 476 -4.40 -18.11 20.34
N ALA A 477 -4.22 -18.90 19.28
CA ALA A 477 -4.17 -18.44 17.88
C ALA A 477 -5.45 -18.77 17.09
N ASN A 478 -6.41 -19.47 17.71
CA ASN A 478 -7.62 -19.99 17.09
C ASN A 478 -8.69 -18.89 16.82
N PHE A 479 -8.33 -17.92 15.97
CA PHE A 479 -9.19 -16.80 15.59
C PHE A 479 -8.98 -16.33 14.14
N GLY A 480 -8.60 -17.23 13.24
CA GLY A 480 -8.32 -16.94 11.82
C GLY A 480 -9.47 -16.28 11.03
N GLU A 481 -10.71 -16.36 11.52
CA GLU A 481 -11.87 -15.62 10.97
C GLU A 481 -11.73 -14.09 11.07
N ARG A 482 -10.80 -13.58 11.90
CA ARG A 482 -10.62 -12.15 12.22
C ARG A 482 -9.29 -11.59 11.73
N ASP A 483 -9.29 -10.32 11.35
CA ASP A 483 -8.08 -9.58 11.00
C ASP A 483 -7.26 -9.22 12.26
N LEU A 484 -5.94 -9.35 12.15
CA LEU A 484 -4.98 -9.14 13.24
C LEU A 484 -3.93 -8.10 12.83
N LEU A 485 -3.69 -7.09 13.66
CA LEU A 485 -2.56 -6.16 13.53
C LEU A 485 -1.65 -6.29 14.75
N LEU A 486 -0.35 -6.38 14.50
CA LEU A 486 0.70 -6.61 15.50
C LEU A 486 1.68 -5.45 15.48
N GLY A 487 2.07 -4.95 16.66
CA GLY A 487 3.04 -3.87 16.81
C GLY A 487 4.18 -4.23 17.75
N LEU A 488 5.42 -3.90 17.36
CA LEU A 488 6.62 -3.96 18.20
C LEU A 488 7.41 -2.65 18.11
N THR A 489 8.05 -2.31 19.22
CA THR A 489 9.11 -1.28 19.28
C THR A 489 10.50 -1.93 19.20
N SER A 490 11.52 -1.15 18.86
CA SER A 490 12.90 -1.65 18.73
C SER A 490 13.49 -2.13 20.06
N GLU A 491 13.14 -1.46 21.17
CA GLU A 491 13.49 -1.85 22.54
C GLU A 491 12.24 -2.20 23.35
N GLU A 492 11.87 -3.47 23.37
CA GLU A 492 10.77 -3.97 24.21
C GLU A 492 11.16 -4.14 25.70
N ALA A 493 12.46 -4.26 26.00
CA ALA A 493 12.96 -4.73 27.30
C ALA A 493 13.66 -3.71 28.20
N TRP A 494 13.86 -2.45 27.77
CA TRP A 494 14.53 -1.40 28.55
C TRP A 494 13.96 -1.23 29.97
N VAL A 495 12.64 -1.44 30.11
CA VAL A 495 11.84 -1.43 31.35
C VAL A 495 12.40 -2.36 32.45
N ASN A 496 13.21 -3.37 32.08
CA ASN A 496 13.80 -4.38 32.95
C ASN A 496 15.16 -4.01 33.57
N LEU A 497 15.84 -2.95 33.10
CA LEU A 497 17.17 -2.52 33.59
C LEU A 497 17.10 -1.21 34.40
N THR A 498 18.22 -0.82 35.03
CA THR A 498 18.35 0.46 35.77
C THR A 498 18.98 1.55 34.91
N ASP A 499 18.75 2.83 35.24
CA ASP A 499 19.30 3.99 34.48
C ASP A 499 20.84 3.88 34.31
N GLU A 500 21.54 3.43 35.36
CA GLU A 500 22.98 3.13 35.38
C GLU A 500 23.41 2.05 34.37
N ASP A 501 22.59 1.00 34.16
CA ASP A 501 22.89 -0.10 33.24
C ASP A 501 22.76 0.35 31.77
N LEU A 502 21.81 1.25 31.52
CA LEU A 502 21.54 1.80 30.19
C LEU A 502 22.58 2.87 29.79
N GLN A 503 23.15 3.59 30.75
CA GLN A 503 24.14 4.64 30.50
C GLN A 503 25.60 4.13 30.52
N ASN A 504 25.95 3.25 31.47
CA ASN A 504 27.33 2.77 31.65
C ASN A 504 27.54 1.35 31.09
N GLY A 505 26.48 0.67 30.67
CA GLY A 505 26.52 -0.72 30.20
C GLY A 505 26.59 -1.76 31.32
N LEU A 506 26.78 -3.03 30.95
CA LEU A 506 26.76 -4.18 31.84
C LEU A 506 28.08 -4.95 31.86
N ASN A 507 28.58 -5.21 33.07
CA ASN A 507 29.61 -6.22 33.29
C ASN A 507 29.06 -7.63 33.04
N GLU A 508 29.89 -8.53 32.50
CA GLU A 508 29.50 -9.91 32.20
C GLU A 508 28.80 -10.62 33.37
N THR A 509 29.28 -10.46 34.60
CA THR A 509 28.70 -11.07 35.80
C THR A 509 27.29 -10.59 36.11
N ARG A 510 26.94 -9.35 35.73
CA ARG A 510 25.58 -8.78 35.86
C ARG A 510 24.67 -9.33 34.76
N ARG A 511 25.15 -9.34 33.50
CA ARG A 511 24.50 -10.00 32.34
C ARG A 511 24.15 -11.46 32.65
N ASP A 512 25.13 -12.22 33.12
CA ASP A 512 24.99 -13.62 33.53
C ASP A 512 23.96 -13.85 34.64
N ARG A 513 23.97 -13.01 35.69
CA ARG A 513 23.03 -13.13 36.81
C ARG A 513 21.59 -12.87 36.35
N ILE A 514 21.40 -11.89 35.46
CA ILE A 514 20.09 -11.58 34.87
C ILE A 514 19.64 -12.74 33.97
N LEU A 515 20.50 -13.21 33.07
CA LEU A 515 20.18 -14.30 32.13
C LEU A 515 19.87 -15.62 32.83
N ARG A 516 20.66 -16.04 33.84
CA ARG A 516 20.35 -17.24 34.66
C ARG A 516 19.03 -17.10 35.41
N THR A 517 18.68 -15.90 35.85
CA THR A 517 17.38 -15.63 36.50
C THR A 517 16.24 -15.76 35.49
N TYR A 518 16.41 -15.21 34.28
CA TYR A 518 15.43 -15.34 33.19
C TYR A 518 15.21 -16.80 32.81
N VAL A 519 16.27 -17.55 32.50
CA VAL A 519 16.17 -18.94 32.06
C VAL A 519 15.49 -19.83 33.12
N ARG A 520 15.88 -19.70 34.38
CA ARG A 520 15.32 -20.48 35.50
C ARG A 520 13.84 -20.16 35.79
N ASN A 521 13.39 -18.93 35.54
CA ASN A 521 12.01 -18.53 35.83
C ASN A 521 11.07 -18.80 34.63
N THR A 522 11.57 -18.69 33.40
CA THR A 522 10.78 -18.84 32.16
C THR A 522 10.62 -20.32 31.74
N TYR A 523 11.69 -21.11 31.82
CA TYR A 523 11.74 -22.50 31.33
C TYR A 523 11.70 -23.54 32.47
N ARG A 524 11.39 -24.81 32.16
CA ARG A 524 11.31 -25.92 33.13
C ARG A 524 12.37 -27.02 32.94
N TYR A 525 12.92 -27.18 31.75
CA TYR A 525 13.83 -28.26 31.36
C TYR A 525 15.03 -27.69 30.60
N HIS A 526 16.13 -28.46 30.48
CA HIS A 526 17.34 -28.10 29.72
C HIS A 526 17.92 -26.71 30.04
N LEU A 527 17.85 -26.32 31.32
CA LEU A 527 18.19 -24.96 31.76
C LEU A 527 19.67 -24.58 31.53
N HIS A 528 20.58 -25.55 31.52
CA HIS A 528 22.00 -25.30 31.28
C HIS A 528 22.28 -25.09 29.79
N GLU A 529 21.71 -25.97 28.96
CA GLU A 529 21.80 -25.95 27.51
C GLU A 529 21.19 -24.64 26.97
N ILE A 530 19.94 -24.33 27.35
CA ILE A 530 19.25 -23.09 26.97
C ILE A 530 20.04 -21.85 27.40
N TYR A 531 20.58 -21.82 28.62
CA TYR A 531 21.44 -20.73 29.08
C TYR A 531 22.70 -20.58 28.21
N SER A 532 23.35 -21.69 27.84
CA SER A 532 24.55 -21.68 27.00
C SER A 532 24.26 -21.21 25.57
N THR A 533 23.17 -21.67 24.96
CA THR A 533 22.74 -21.24 23.61
C THR A 533 22.35 -19.77 23.59
N LEU A 534 21.51 -19.31 24.53
CA LEU A 534 21.10 -17.90 24.60
C LEU A 534 22.28 -16.95 24.89
N ARG A 535 23.27 -17.38 25.68
CA ARG A 535 24.51 -16.60 25.86
C ARG A 535 25.33 -16.55 24.56
N ASN A 536 25.37 -17.65 23.81
CA ASN A 536 26.13 -17.73 22.56
C ASN A 536 25.54 -16.86 21.45
N GLU A 537 24.21 -16.91 21.28
CA GLU A 537 23.51 -16.20 20.22
C GLU A 537 23.58 -14.67 20.40
N TYR A 538 23.32 -14.19 21.62
CA TYR A 538 23.34 -12.76 21.97
C TYR A 538 24.69 -12.32 22.55
N THR A 539 25.78 -12.76 21.93
CA THR A 539 27.14 -12.21 22.11
C THR A 539 27.74 -11.98 20.73
N ASP A 540 28.20 -10.76 20.46
CA ASP A 540 28.90 -10.41 19.23
C ASP A 540 30.30 -11.05 19.25
N TRP A 541 30.52 -12.10 18.47
CA TRP A 541 31.82 -12.80 18.42
C TRP A 541 32.82 -12.17 17.44
N GLU A 542 32.44 -11.15 16.68
CA GLU A 542 33.35 -10.42 15.79
C GLU A 542 34.20 -9.42 16.60
N ARG A 543 33.62 -8.83 17.65
CA ARG A 543 34.32 -7.93 18.59
C ARG A 543 35.04 -8.71 19.70
N GLY A 544 36.34 -8.92 19.50
CA GLY A 544 37.20 -9.74 20.38
C GLY A 544 37.25 -9.34 21.86
N GLU A 545 37.04 -8.07 22.19
CA GLU A 545 36.65 -7.64 23.55
C GLU A 545 35.27 -6.97 23.50
N GLN A 546 34.36 -7.42 24.35
CA GLN A 546 33.00 -6.91 24.42
C GLN A 546 32.94 -5.63 25.26
N SER A 547 32.43 -4.54 24.70
CA SER A 547 32.17 -3.33 25.48
C SER A 547 30.99 -3.55 26.44
N PRO A 548 30.96 -2.88 27.62
CA PRO A 548 29.82 -2.96 28.53
C PRO A 548 28.49 -2.58 27.87
N LEU A 549 28.50 -1.65 26.92
CA LEU A 549 27.31 -1.25 26.15
C LEU A 549 26.82 -2.38 25.24
N ALA A 550 27.70 -3.04 24.48
CA ALA A 550 27.32 -4.19 23.64
C ALA A 550 26.76 -5.37 24.48
N ILE A 551 27.29 -5.59 25.68
CA ILE A 551 26.76 -6.57 26.65
C ILE A 551 25.36 -6.18 27.15
N CYS A 552 25.07 -4.88 27.23
CA CYS A 552 23.74 -4.35 27.58
C CYS A 552 22.75 -4.49 26.42
N GLU A 553 23.12 -4.05 25.22
CA GLU A 553 22.37 -4.17 23.96
C GLU A 553 21.97 -5.62 23.68
N GLY A 554 22.94 -6.56 23.69
CA GLY A 554 22.67 -7.98 23.49
C GLY A 554 21.73 -8.58 24.53
N LEU A 555 21.78 -8.13 25.79
CA LEU A 555 20.84 -8.56 26.83
C LEU A 555 19.45 -7.93 26.66
N LEU A 556 19.36 -6.69 26.17
CA LEU A 556 18.09 -6.03 25.87
C LEU A 556 17.36 -6.76 24.73
N SER A 557 18.05 -7.07 23.63
CA SER A 557 17.48 -7.85 22.52
C SER A 557 17.02 -9.24 23.00
N LEU A 558 17.87 -9.98 23.72
CA LEU A 558 17.52 -11.30 24.29
C LEU A 558 16.25 -11.27 25.14
N LEU A 559 16.11 -10.27 26.01
CA LEU A 559 14.93 -10.12 26.87
C LEU A 559 13.70 -9.62 26.10
N GLY A 560 13.87 -8.78 25.08
CA GLY A 560 12.79 -8.27 24.22
C GLY A 560 12.21 -9.38 23.35
N ASP A 561 13.08 -10.13 22.67
CA ASP A 561 12.72 -11.27 21.85
C ASP A 561 12.04 -12.36 22.67
N GLY A 562 12.67 -12.76 23.78
CA GLY A 562 12.16 -13.84 24.63
C GLY A 562 10.84 -13.52 25.34
N GLN A 563 10.58 -12.25 25.67
CA GLN A 563 9.37 -11.86 26.41
C GLN A 563 8.24 -11.33 25.53
N VAL A 564 8.56 -10.77 24.36
CA VAL A 564 7.59 -10.06 23.51
C VAL A 564 7.68 -10.49 22.05
N ALA A 565 8.82 -10.29 21.36
CA ALA A 565 8.84 -10.41 19.90
C ALA A 565 8.62 -11.85 19.41
N ALA A 566 9.36 -12.84 19.93
CA ALA A 566 9.19 -14.24 19.53
C ALA A 566 7.81 -14.80 19.93
N PRO A 567 7.24 -14.52 21.12
CA PRO A 567 5.83 -14.83 21.42
C PRO A 567 4.82 -14.21 20.45
N LEU A 568 4.99 -12.93 20.08
CA LEU A 568 4.07 -12.21 19.18
C LEU A 568 4.16 -12.72 17.74
N LEU A 569 5.37 -12.97 17.23
CA LEU A 569 5.61 -13.53 15.91
C LEU A 569 5.17 -15.00 15.83
N ARG A 570 5.35 -15.80 16.89
CA ARG A 570 4.78 -17.15 16.98
C ARG A 570 3.25 -17.12 16.90
N LEU A 571 2.60 -16.17 17.59
CA LEU A 571 1.15 -15.98 17.47
C LEU A 571 0.75 -15.61 16.04
N ALA A 572 1.49 -14.71 15.38
CA ALA A 572 1.27 -14.32 13.99
C ALA A 572 1.33 -15.52 13.03
N LEU A 573 2.36 -16.36 13.16
CA LEU A 573 2.56 -17.55 12.35
C LEU A 573 1.43 -18.58 12.55
N LEU A 574 0.98 -18.78 13.79
CA LEU A 574 -0.12 -19.70 14.08
C LEU A 574 -1.48 -19.16 13.60
N HIS A 575 -1.73 -17.85 13.70
CA HIS A 575 -2.93 -17.19 13.15
C HIS A 575 -2.97 -17.29 11.62
N SER A 576 -1.85 -16.98 10.95
CA SER A 576 -1.69 -17.14 9.50
C SER A 576 -1.87 -18.59 9.04
N ALA A 577 -1.29 -19.56 9.77
CA ALA A 577 -1.47 -20.99 9.51
C ALA A 577 -2.93 -21.47 9.69
N SER A 578 -3.74 -20.76 10.49
CA SER A 578 -5.21 -21.00 10.59
C SER A 578 -6.02 -20.36 9.46
N GLY A 579 -5.37 -19.73 8.47
CA GLY A 579 -5.99 -18.99 7.37
C GLY A 579 -6.26 -17.51 7.65
N GLY A 580 -5.81 -17.01 8.81
CA GLY A 580 -6.03 -15.63 9.24
C GLY A 580 -5.14 -14.59 8.53
N ARG A 581 -5.60 -13.34 8.51
CA ARG A 581 -4.84 -12.21 7.93
C ARG A 581 -4.15 -11.42 9.03
N GLY A 582 -2.83 -11.59 9.12
CA GLY A 582 -1.96 -10.79 9.98
C GLY A 582 -1.32 -9.60 9.26
N TYR A 583 -1.22 -8.47 9.96
CA TYR A 583 -0.43 -7.29 9.60
C TYR A 583 0.60 -7.04 10.70
N PHE A 584 1.81 -6.61 10.33
CA PHE A 584 2.90 -6.37 11.28
C PHE A 584 3.46 -4.95 11.11
N LEU A 585 3.71 -4.29 12.24
CA LEU A 585 4.24 -2.93 12.37
C LEU A 585 5.46 -2.96 13.30
N HIS A 586 6.62 -2.56 12.79
CA HIS A 586 7.74 -2.16 13.62
C HIS A 586 7.72 -0.63 13.74
N PHE A 587 7.72 -0.10 14.96
CA PHE A 587 7.75 1.33 15.24
C PHE A 587 9.16 1.77 15.63
N GLN A 588 9.74 2.67 14.84
CA GLN A 588 11.01 3.32 15.11
C GLN A 588 10.95 4.81 14.74
N LEU A 589 11.45 5.67 15.62
CA LEU A 589 11.42 7.13 15.53
C LEU A 589 12.82 7.69 15.27
N GLY A 590 13.20 7.73 13.99
CA GLY A 590 14.53 8.17 13.54
C GLY A 590 15.63 7.17 13.88
N ASP A 591 16.87 7.67 13.99
CA ASP A 591 18.08 6.83 14.08
C ASP A 591 18.23 6.11 15.44
N ARG A 592 17.46 6.50 16.46
CA ARG A 592 17.49 5.83 17.77
C ARG A 592 16.52 4.65 17.83
N PRO A 593 16.86 3.57 18.55
CA PRO A 593 15.86 2.57 18.91
C PRO A 593 14.72 3.24 19.68
N SER A 594 13.49 2.81 19.36
CA SER A 594 12.30 3.31 20.05
C SER A 594 11.92 2.40 21.20
N GLN A 595 11.54 3.02 22.31
CA GLN A 595 11.27 2.35 23.57
C GLN A 595 9.80 1.96 23.67
N LYS A 596 9.54 0.77 24.22
CA LYS A 596 8.18 0.28 24.53
C LYS A 596 7.27 1.37 25.12
N GLY A 597 6.15 1.66 24.47
CA GLY A 597 5.17 2.68 24.87
C GLY A 597 5.27 4.00 24.12
N GLU A 598 6.36 4.25 23.38
CA GLU A 598 6.49 5.44 22.53
C GLU A 598 5.55 5.40 21.30
N GLU A 599 5.10 4.22 20.88
CA GLU A 599 4.20 4.03 19.73
C GLU A 599 2.75 4.45 20.03
N VAL A 600 2.31 4.32 21.29
CA VAL A 600 0.89 4.48 21.68
C VAL A 600 0.38 5.92 21.45
N PRO A 601 1.08 6.99 21.87
CA PRO A 601 0.61 8.36 21.62
C PRO A 601 0.50 8.71 20.12
N PHE A 602 1.37 8.15 19.27
CA PHE A 602 1.34 8.40 17.83
C PHE A 602 0.14 7.70 17.16
N LEU A 603 -0.17 6.47 17.57
CA LEU A 603 -1.35 5.72 17.09
C LEU A 603 -2.68 6.31 17.58
N LEU A 604 -2.71 6.94 18.76
CA LEU A 604 -3.88 7.66 19.29
C LEU A 604 -4.06 9.07 18.70
N GLY A 605 -3.08 9.59 17.94
CA GLY A 605 -3.15 10.92 17.33
C GLY A 605 -2.71 12.07 18.23
N VAL A 606 -2.05 11.81 19.37
CA VAL A 606 -1.69 12.85 20.36
C VAL A 606 -0.84 13.99 19.75
N PRO A 607 0.18 13.74 18.89
CA PRO A 607 0.92 14.80 18.20
C PRO A 607 0.08 15.74 17.33
N LEU A 608 -1.16 15.36 16.95
CA LEU A 608 -2.06 16.17 16.11
C LEU A 608 -2.76 17.29 16.88
N LEU A 609 -2.86 17.20 18.22
CA LEU A 609 -3.54 18.18 19.08
C LEU A 609 -2.60 19.34 19.50
N ARG A 610 -1.64 19.66 18.63
CA ARG A 610 -0.51 20.54 18.90
C ARG A 610 -0.94 22.00 19.03
N GLY A 611 -0.74 22.58 20.21
CA GLY A 611 -1.06 23.98 20.51
C GLY A 611 -2.47 24.21 21.07
N GLU A 612 -3.28 23.15 21.22
CA GLU A 612 -4.59 23.23 21.86
C GLU A 612 -4.49 23.15 23.38
N LEU A 613 -5.49 23.69 24.09
CA LEU A 613 -5.52 23.73 25.57
C LEU A 613 -5.95 22.37 26.15
N MET A 614 -5.09 21.37 25.97
CA MET A 614 -5.25 20.01 26.47
C MET A 614 -5.47 19.95 27.98
N PRO A 615 -6.10 18.89 28.50
CA PRO A 615 -5.95 18.52 29.91
C PRO A 615 -4.46 18.49 30.28
N VAL A 616 -4.12 19.04 31.45
CA VAL A 616 -2.74 19.25 31.96
C VAL A 616 -1.83 18.01 31.86
N LEU A 617 -2.45 16.84 31.80
CA LEU A 617 -1.90 15.49 31.87
C LEU A 617 -1.20 15.03 30.56
N VAL A 618 -1.51 15.66 29.42
CA VAL A 618 -0.91 15.32 28.10
C VAL A 618 0.07 16.40 27.63
N ALA A 619 -0.03 17.61 28.17
CA ALA A 619 0.53 18.85 27.61
C ALA A 619 2.06 19.07 27.78
N GLN A 620 2.87 18.00 27.85
CA GLN A 620 4.30 18.10 28.23
C GLN A 620 5.27 17.32 27.31
N ALA A 621 4.88 17.03 26.08
CA ALA A 621 5.79 16.55 25.03
C ALA A 621 5.85 17.58 23.89
N ASN A 622 7.04 18.11 23.62
CA ASN A 622 7.27 19.06 22.53
C ASN A 622 7.38 18.31 21.19
N TYR A 623 6.24 17.88 20.66
CA TYR A 623 6.17 17.23 19.36
C TYR A 623 6.61 18.16 18.22
N THR A 624 7.38 17.59 17.29
CA THR A 624 7.83 18.24 16.06
C THR A 624 6.76 18.11 14.96
N LEU A 625 6.96 18.83 13.84
CA LEU A 625 6.11 18.69 12.66
C LEU A 625 6.36 17.36 11.90
N ALA A 626 7.48 16.67 12.17
CA ALA A 626 7.70 15.31 11.68
C ALA A 626 6.85 14.31 12.47
N ASP A 627 6.78 14.46 13.80
CA ASP A 627 5.93 13.62 14.67
C ASP A 627 4.44 13.76 14.33
N GLU A 628 4.01 14.97 14.02
CA GLU A 628 2.66 15.31 13.55
C GLU A 628 2.32 14.55 12.25
N ASN A 629 3.21 14.58 11.25
CA ASN A 629 3.03 13.86 9.99
C ASN A 629 3.07 12.33 10.17
N LEU A 630 3.98 11.81 11.00
CA LEU A 630 4.07 10.37 11.31
C LEU A 630 2.81 9.89 12.04
N SER A 631 2.33 10.63 13.03
CA SER A 631 1.08 10.32 13.74
C SER A 631 -0.13 10.39 12.82
N LYS A 632 -0.20 11.37 11.92
CA LYS A 632 -1.26 11.47 10.90
C LYS A 632 -1.31 10.23 10.00
N LEU A 633 -0.15 9.70 9.60
CA LEU A 633 -0.03 8.49 8.81
C LEU A 633 -0.44 7.24 9.61
N LEU A 634 0.04 7.10 10.86
CA LEU A 634 -0.28 5.97 11.73
C LEU A 634 -1.77 5.93 12.12
N VAL A 635 -2.37 7.07 12.44
CA VAL A 635 -3.82 7.23 12.64
C VAL A 635 -4.59 6.84 11.37
N HIS A 636 -4.10 7.23 10.18
CA HIS A 636 -4.73 6.84 8.92
C HIS A 636 -4.67 5.33 8.68
N TYR A 637 -3.54 4.67 8.92
CA TYR A 637 -3.41 3.21 8.80
C TYR A 637 -4.29 2.46 9.83
N LEU A 638 -4.24 2.84 11.11
CA LEU A 638 -5.07 2.23 12.16
C LEU A 638 -6.56 2.40 11.87
N ALA A 639 -6.99 3.61 11.51
CA ALA A 639 -8.38 3.88 11.17
C ALA A 639 -8.84 3.16 9.89
N ASN A 640 -7.96 2.97 8.90
CA ASN A 640 -8.25 2.16 7.71
C ASN A 640 -8.37 0.68 8.05
N PHE A 641 -7.49 0.13 8.90
CA PHE A 641 -7.59 -1.26 9.39
C PHE A 641 -8.94 -1.50 10.09
N VAL A 642 -9.32 -0.61 11.01
CA VAL A 642 -10.62 -0.65 11.70
C VAL A 642 -11.79 -0.53 10.71
N ARG A 643 -11.78 0.48 9.82
CA ARG A 643 -12.87 0.74 8.86
C ARG A 643 -13.04 -0.30 7.75
N ARG A 644 -12.01 -1.07 7.39
CA ARG A 644 -12.03 -1.97 6.22
C ARG A 644 -13.10 -3.06 6.37
N GLY A 645 -14.04 -3.12 5.43
CA GLY A 645 -15.04 -4.18 5.33
C GLY A 645 -15.37 -4.48 3.86
N SER A 646 -15.58 -5.76 3.54
CA SER A 646 -15.89 -6.31 2.20
C SER A 646 -14.83 -6.13 1.11
N TRP A 647 -14.71 -7.17 0.27
CA TRP A 647 -13.97 -7.12 -1.01
C TRP A 647 -14.62 -6.15 -2.00
N LEU A 648 -15.94 -5.94 -1.92
CA LEU A 648 -16.69 -5.05 -2.82
C LEU A 648 -16.29 -3.58 -2.62
N TYR A 649 -16.05 -3.15 -1.38
CA TYR A 649 -15.51 -1.82 -1.07
C TYR A 649 -14.11 -1.64 -1.66
N LEU A 650 -13.26 -2.67 -1.56
CA LEU A 650 -11.90 -2.65 -2.13
C LEU A 650 -11.93 -2.59 -3.66
N PHE A 651 -12.85 -3.31 -4.31
CA PHE A 651 -13.07 -3.24 -5.76
C PHE A 651 -13.48 -1.83 -6.18
N CYS A 652 -14.55 -1.28 -5.60
CA CYS A 652 -15.01 0.07 -5.94
C CYS A 652 -13.97 1.16 -5.60
N ALA A 653 -13.20 1.02 -4.52
CA ALA A 653 -12.09 1.93 -4.21
C ALA A 653 -10.93 1.82 -5.22
N ARG A 654 -10.60 0.61 -5.69
CA ARG A 654 -9.59 0.39 -6.74
C ARG A 654 -10.03 0.97 -8.09
N CYS A 655 -11.33 0.98 -8.37
CA CYS A 655 -11.92 1.66 -9.54
C CYS A 655 -12.03 3.19 -9.39
N HIS A 656 -11.78 3.78 -8.20
CA HIS A 656 -11.97 5.22 -7.98
C HIS A 656 -10.78 6.07 -8.44
N GLY A 657 -9.56 5.63 -8.11
CA GLY A 657 -8.32 6.42 -8.28
C GLY A 657 -8.26 7.65 -7.35
N SER A 658 -7.04 8.12 -7.02
CA SER A 658 -6.84 9.35 -6.25
C SER A 658 -7.05 10.59 -7.12
N ASP A 659 -8.10 11.36 -6.85
CA ASP A 659 -8.30 12.69 -7.45
C ASP A 659 -7.54 13.74 -6.63
N ASP A 660 -6.25 13.96 -6.95
CA ASP A 660 -5.29 14.79 -6.18
C ASP A 660 -5.63 16.29 -6.04
N THR A 661 -6.78 16.73 -6.55
CA THR A 661 -7.24 18.13 -6.46
C THR A 661 -8.72 18.19 -6.08
N PRO A 662 -9.10 18.96 -5.04
CA PRO A 662 -10.49 19.04 -4.59
C PRO A 662 -11.41 19.50 -5.73
N SER A 663 -12.53 18.80 -5.92
CA SER A 663 -13.57 19.16 -6.88
C SER A 663 -14.78 19.76 -6.19
N TRP A 664 -15.38 20.78 -6.82
CA TRP A 664 -16.72 21.25 -6.45
C TRP A 664 -17.77 20.18 -6.77
N GLU A 665 -18.73 19.98 -5.88
CA GLU A 665 -19.79 18.96 -5.98
C GLU A 665 -21.15 19.58 -5.63
N PRO A 666 -22.25 19.25 -6.35
CA PRO A 666 -23.55 19.85 -6.08
C PRO A 666 -24.20 19.28 -4.81
N PRO A 667 -24.99 20.08 -4.08
CA PRO A 667 -25.63 19.68 -2.83
C PRO A 667 -26.68 18.58 -3.08
N GLY A 668 -26.28 17.33 -2.81
CA GLY A 668 -27.10 16.14 -3.03
C GLY A 668 -26.36 14.97 -3.70
N TRP A 669 -25.21 15.20 -4.35
CA TRP A 669 -24.49 14.17 -5.10
C TRP A 669 -24.23 12.90 -4.26
N LYS A 670 -23.67 13.08 -3.05
CA LYS A 670 -23.35 12.00 -2.10
C LYS A 670 -24.56 11.26 -1.52
N ARG A 671 -25.77 11.79 -1.72
CA ARG A 671 -27.04 11.18 -1.27
C ARG A 671 -27.69 10.34 -2.36
N ALA A 672 -27.52 10.72 -3.63
CA ALA A 672 -27.91 9.90 -4.77
C ALA A 672 -26.86 8.82 -5.10
N CYS A 673 -25.59 9.12 -4.83
CA CYS A 673 -24.43 8.34 -5.24
C CYS A 673 -23.39 8.25 -4.10
N PRO A 674 -23.53 7.30 -3.16
CA PRO A 674 -22.58 7.12 -2.08
C PRO A 674 -21.24 6.59 -2.58
N GLN A 675 -20.14 7.12 -2.04
CA GLN A 675 -18.78 6.67 -2.34
C GLN A 675 -18.48 5.40 -1.52
N PRO A 676 -17.86 4.34 -2.08
CA PRO A 676 -17.16 4.27 -3.36
C PRO A 676 -18.00 3.81 -4.57
N PHE A 677 -19.30 3.52 -4.41
CA PHE A 677 -20.09 2.85 -5.45
C PHE A 677 -20.35 3.69 -6.72
N CYS A 678 -20.35 5.01 -6.62
CA CYS A 678 -20.40 5.92 -7.77
C CYS A 678 -19.10 6.70 -7.97
N PRO A 679 -18.72 7.07 -9.21
CA PRO A 679 -17.55 7.90 -9.49
C PRO A 679 -17.66 9.31 -8.87
N SER A 680 -16.51 9.98 -8.68
CA SER A 680 -16.45 11.37 -8.20
C SER A 680 -17.26 12.30 -9.11
N TYR A 681 -17.83 13.39 -8.56
CA TYR A 681 -18.68 14.27 -9.38
C TYR A 681 -17.93 14.84 -10.60
N ARG A 682 -16.63 15.09 -10.49
CA ARG A 682 -15.79 15.49 -11.63
C ARG A 682 -15.77 14.42 -12.73
N LYS A 683 -15.63 13.14 -12.39
CA LYS A 683 -15.66 12.01 -13.34
C LYS A 683 -17.05 11.82 -13.92
N PHE A 684 -18.09 11.87 -13.11
CA PHE A 684 -19.49 11.82 -13.57
C PHE A 684 -19.84 12.99 -14.50
N ALA A 685 -19.55 14.23 -14.13
CA ALA A 685 -19.85 15.42 -14.95
C ALA A 685 -19.05 15.43 -16.25
N ARG A 686 -17.82 14.90 -16.26
CA ARG A 686 -17.05 14.69 -17.50
C ARG A 686 -17.72 13.64 -18.40
N LEU A 687 -18.12 12.49 -17.85
CA LEU A 687 -18.83 11.44 -18.59
C LEU A 687 -20.18 11.94 -19.12
N LEU A 688 -20.96 12.66 -18.31
CA LEU A 688 -22.24 13.26 -18.69
C LEU A 688 -22.06 14.32 -19.78
N CYS A 689 -21.03 15.17 -19.70
CA CYS A 689 -20.72 16.16 -20.72
C CYS A 689 -20.34 15.49 -22.06
N LEU A 690 -19.47 14.47 -22.03
CA LEU A 690 -19.09 13.69 -23.21
C LEU A 690 -20.30 12.95 -23.81
N PHE A 691 -21.16 12.37 -22.97
CA PHE A 691 -22.38 11.70 -23.38
C PHE A 691 -23.37 12.68 -24.04
N LEU A 692 -23.64 13.83 -23.42
CA LEU A 692 -24.52 14.87 -23.99
C LEU A 692 -23.97 15.43 -25.30
N LEU A 693 -22.66 15.66 -25.39
CA LEU A 693 -22.01 16.15 -26.61
C LEU A 693 -22.02 15.09 -27.73
N GLY A 694 -21.85 13.81 -27.38
CA GLY A 694 -22.04 12.69 -28.30
C GLY A 694 -23.48 12.53 -28.78
N LEU A 695 -24.47 12.74 -27.89
CA LEU A 695 -25.90 12.69 -28.22
C LEU A 695 -26.31 13.86 -29.12
N LEU A 696 -25.79 15.07 -28.86
CA LEU A 696 -25.96 16.23 -29.76
C LEU A 696 -25.32 15.97 -31.14
N LEU A 697 -24.12 15.40 -31.18
CA LEU A 697 -23.46 15.05 -32.44
C LEU A 697 -24.23 13.95 -33.20
N TRP A 698 -24.76 12.94 -32.51
CA TRP A 698 -25.65 11.94 -33.12
C TRP A 698 -26.95 12.56 -33.62
N GLY A 699 -27.52 13.53 -32.90
CA GLY A 699 -28.68 14.31 -33.35
C GLY A 699 -28.42 15.08 -34.65
N ILE A 700 -27.22 15.63 -34.82
CA ILE A 700 -26.79 16.28 -36.07
C ILE A 700 -26.66 15.23 -37.19
N VAL A 701 -26.02 14.08 -36.93
CA VAL A 701 -25.89 12.98 -37.90
C VAL A 701 -27.26 12.44 -38.34
N TYR A 702 -28.18 12.22 -37.40
CA TYR A 702 -29.55 11.82 -37.65
C TYR A 702 -30.33 12.87 -38.46
N SER A 703 -30.14 14.16 -38.17
CA SER A 703 -30.73 15.26 -38.95
C SER A 703 -30.19 15.38 -40.39
N ILE A 704 -29.11 14.69 -40.74
CA ILE A 704 -28.49 14.71 -42.07
C ILE A 704 -28.77 13.40 -42.84
N LEU A 705 -28.76 12.25 -42.15
CA LEU A 705 -28.85 10.91 -42.75
C LEU A 705 -30.19 10.19 -42.51
N GLY A 706 -31.06 10.71 -41.65
CA GLY A 706 -32.39 10.16 -41.41
C GLY A 706 -32.37 8.71 -40.90
N ASP A 707 -33.16 7.86 -41.55
CA ASP A 707 -33.44 6.48 -41.11
C ASP A 707 -32.19 5.60 -41.01
N ASP A 708 -31.14 5.87 -41.80
CA ASP A 708 -29.84 5.19 -41.72
C ASP A 708 -29.21 5.26 -40.32
N ALA A 709 -29.46 6.35 -39.60
CA ALA A 709 -28.96 6.66 -38.26
C ALA A 709 -30.01 6.46 -37.15
N ALA A 710 -31.22 5.98 -37.49
CA ALA A 710 -32.25 5.61 -36.53
C ALA A 710 -31.87 4.33 -35.76
N PRO A 711 -32.47 4.05 -34.58
CA PRO A 711 -32.30 2.77 -33.90
C PRO A 711 -32.77 1.60 -34.79
N GLY A 712 -31.83 0.71 -35.15
CA GLY A 712 -32.05 -0.36 -36.13
C GLY A 712 -31.55 -0.06 -37.54
N GLY A 713 -31.18 1.20 -37.83
CA GLY A 713 -30.48 1.58 -39.04
C GLY A 713 -29.01 1.11 -39.05
N PRO A 714 -28.41 0.88 -40.23
CA PRO A 714 -27.07 0.29 -40.35
C PRO A 714 -25.95 1.18 -39.77
N LEU A 715 -26.08 2.51 -39.83
CA LEU A 715 -25.10 3.41 -39.22
C LEU A 715 -25.19 3.36 -37.68
N PHE A 716 -26.41 3.25 -37.14
CA PHE A 716 -26.63 3.03 -35.71
C PHE A 716 -26.06 1.68 -35.27
N GLY A 717 -26.22 0.62 -36.07
CA GLY A 717 -25.59 -0.68 -35.83
C GLY A 717 -24.07 -0.60 -35.74
N LEU A 718 -23.42 0.13 -36.65
CA LEU A 718 -21.96 0.36 -36.61
C LEU A 718 -21.53 1.17 -35.37
N ALA A 719 -22.29 2.19 -34.97
CA ALA A 719 -22.00 2.98 -33.77
C ALA A 719 -22.19 2.15 -32.49
N ALA A 720 -23.28 1.39 -32.39
CA ALA A 720 -23.56 0.49 -31.28
C ALA A 720 -22.50 -0.61 -31.13
N LEU A 721 -22.05 -1.20 -32.26
CA LEU A 721 -20.93 -2.14 -32.33
C LEU A 721 -19.66 -1.54 -31.70
N CYS A 722 -19.29 -0.31 -32.08
CA CYS A 722 -18.08 0.35 -31.57
C CYS A 722 -18.18 0.68 -30.07
N ILE A 723 -19.35 1.13 -29.58
CA ILE A 723 -19.58 1.41 -28.16
C ILE A 723 -19.55 0.12 -27.34
N ALA A 724 -20.23 -0.94 -27.80
CA ALA A 724 -20.23 -2.24 -27.14
C ALA A 724 -18.83 -2.86 -27.12
N ALA A 725 -18.07 -2.76 -28.21
CA ALA A 725 -16.70 -3.25 -28.26
C ALA A 725 -15.76 -2.49 -27.33
N HIS A 726 -15.91 -1.16 -27.19
CA HIS A 726 -15.14 -0.40 -26.21
C HIS A 726 -15.43 -0.87 -24.78
N PHE A 727 -16.70 -1.16 -24.45
CA PHE A 727 -17.07 -1.78 -23.16
C PHE A 727 -16.51 -3.21 -23.01
N GLY A 728 -16.55 -4.03 -24.05
CA GLY A 728 -15.95 -5.38 -24.05
C GLY A 728 -14.44 -5.36 -23.86
N GLY A 729 -13.75 -4.40 -24.49
CA GLY A 729 -12.31 -4.17 -24.29
C GLY A 729 -11.99 -3.71 -22.87
N TRP A 730 -12.78 -2.79 -22.31
CA TRP A 730 -12.67 -2.39 -20.90
C TRP A 730 -12.88 -3.58 -19.96
N LEU A 731 -13.90 -4.41 -20.18
CA LEU A 731 -14.17 -5.62 -19.39
C LEU A 731 -12.98 -6.60 -19.42
N PHE A 732 -12.34 -6.79 -20.57
CA PHE A 732 -11.13 -7.61 -20.68
C PHE A 732 -9.91 -6.99 -20.03
N SER A 733 -9.79 -5.65 -19.98
CA SER A 733 -8.70 -4.94 -19.28
C SER A 733 -8.73 -5.11 -17.75
N LEU A 734 -9.83 -5.62 -17.18
CA LEU A 734 -9.89 -6.06 -15.78
C LEU A 734 -9.19 -7.42 -15.54
N THR A 735 -8.67 -8.05 -16.61
CA THR A 735 -7.92 -9.32 -16.61
C THR A 735 -6.49 -9.11 -17.11
N THR A 736 -5.65 -10.15 -17.09
CA THR A 736 -4.27 -10.09 -17.61
C THR A 736 -4.19 -10.16 -19.16
N LEU A 737 -5.25 -9.79 -19.89
CA LEU A 737 -5.37 -9.94 -21.34
C LEU A 737 -5.56 -8.57 -22.04
N PRO A 738 -4.97 -8.35 -23.23
CA PRO A 738 -5.15 -7.11 -23.98
C PRO A 738 -6.62 -6.80 -24.30
N ALA A 739 -7.04 -5.55 -24.08
CA ALA A 739 -8.39 -5.04 -24.36
C ALA A 739 -8.86 -5.30 -25.80
N LEU A 740 -7.92 -5.26 -26.77
CA LEU A 740 -8.08 -5.64 -28.18
C LEU A 740 -8.89 -6.94 -28.38
N ILE A 741 -8.68 -7.93 -27.51
CA ILE A 741 -9.33 -9.25 -27.58
C ILE A 741 -10.81 -9.13 -27.22
N GLY A 742 -11.15 -8.34 -26.20
CA GLY A 742 -12.53 -8.06 -25.81
C GLY A 742 -13.30 -7.31 -26.90
N MET A 743 -12.64 -6.37 -27.59
CA MET A 743 -13.23 -5.65 -28.73
C MET A 743 -13.57 -6.61 -29.89
N LEU A 744 -12.61 -7.47 -30.26
CA LEU A 744 -12.76 -8.47 -31.32
C LEU A 744 -13.86 -9.49 -31.01
N ILE A 745 -13.85 -10.07 -29.81
CA ILE A 745 -14.86 -11.04 -29.35
C ILE A 745 -16.26 -10.41 -29.33
N THR A 746 -16.37 -9.14 -28.93
CA THR A 746 -17.67 -8.44 -28.95
C THR A 746 -18.22 -8.31 -30.37
N GLY A 747 -17.37 -8.04 -31.37
CA GLY A 747 -17.78 -8.03 -32.78
C GLY A 747 -18.32 -9.38 -33.26
N ILE A 748 -17.59 -10.46 -32.96
CA ILE A 748 -18.01 -11.84 -33.29
C ILE A 748 -19.36 -12.14 -32.63
N ILE A 749 -19.52 -11.86 -31.33
CA ILE A 749 -20.76 -12.13 -30.59
C ILE A 749 -21.96 -11.35 -31.17
N LEU A 750 -21.81 -10.05 -31.45
CA LEU A 750 -22.92 -9.23 -31.94
C LEU A 750 -23.37 -9.60 -33.35
N GLN A 751 -22.44 -10.00 -34.24
CA GLN A 751 -22.78 -10.52 -35.57
C GLN A 751 -23.49 -11.88 -35.49
N ASN A 752 -23.02 -12.80 -34.65
CA ASN A 752 -23.59 -14.15 -34.53
C ASN A 752 -24.90 -14.20 -33.71
N LEU A 753 -25.24 -13.11 -33.00
CA LEU A 753 -26.56 -12.89 -32.40
C LEU A 753 -27.53 -12.17 -33.36
N GLY A 754 -27.12 -11.81 -34.57
CA GLY A 754 -27.94 -11.05 -35.53
C GLY A 754 -28.27 -9.62 -35.10
N LEU A 755 -27.53 -9.06 -34.13
CA LEU A 755 -27.73 -7.70 -33.61
C LEU A 755 -27.07 -6.63 -34.47
N VAL A 756 -26.13 -7.03 -35.33
CA VAL A 756 -25.47 -6.20 -36.34
C VAL A 756 -25.37 -7.05 -37.61
N ASN A 757 -25.68 -6.46 -38.76
CA ASN A 757 -25.44 -7.05 -40.08
C ASN A 757 -24.75 -6.01 -40.96
N ILE A 758 -23.57 -6.35 -41.49
CA ILE A 758 -22.73 -5.43 -42.28
C ILE A 758 -22.89 -5.74 -43.77
N GLU A 759 -24.01 -5.29 -44.35
CA GLU A 759 -24.34 -5.53 -45.76
C GLU A 759 -24.62 -4.20 -46.52
N GLY A 760 -24.44 -4.21 -47.84
CA GLY A 760 -24.69 -3.05 -48.70
C GLY A 760 -23.66 -1.91 -48.59
N ASN A 761 -24.13 -0.67 -48.75
CA ASN A 761 -23.30 0.53 -49.00
C ASN A 761 -22.24 0.83 -47.92
N TYR A 762 -22.41 0.36 -46.69
CA TYR A 762 -21.50 0.66 -45.57
C TYR A 762 -20.18 -0.11 -45.63
N THR A 763 -20.09 -1.14 -46.48
CA THR A 763 -18.82 -1.82 -46.83
C THR A 763 -17.75 -0.82 -47.30
N VAL A 764 -18.13 0.14 -48.16
CA VAL A 764 -17.24 1.21 -48.66
C VAL A 764 -16.80 2.15 -47.53
N VAL A 765 -17.72 2.52 -46.63
CA VAL A 765 -17.42 3.36 -45.44
C VAL A 765 -16.42 2.63 -44.53
N ILE A 766 -16.64 1.34 -44.28
CA ILE A 766 -15.77 0.48 -43.47
C ILE A 766 -14.40 0.27 -44.11
N SER A 767 -14.31 0.14 -45.44
CA SER A 767 -13.02 0.08 -46.15
C SER A 767 -12.24 1.39 -45.98
N ASN A 768 -12.92 2.54 -46.07
CA ASN A 768 -12.28 3.85 -45.87
C ASN A 768 -11.88 4.10 -44.40
N LEU A 769 -12.68 3.66 -43.42
CA LEU A 769 -12.30 3.69 -42.00
C LEU A 769 -11.06 2.83 -41.71
N ARG A 770 -10.95 1.65 -42.32
CA ARG A 770 -9.73 0.81 -42.24
C ARG A 770 -8.51 1.50 -42.84
N LYS A 771 -8.65 2.23 -43.96
CA LYS A 771 -7.55 3.03 -44.57
C LYS A 771 -7.11 4.18 -43.66
N ILE A 772 -8.04 4.86 -42.98
CA ILE A 772 -7.70 5.92 -42.00
C ILE A 772 -6.98 5.32 -40.78
N ALA A 773 -7.46 4.20 -40.24
CA ALA A 773 -6.79 3.46 -39.16
C ALA A 773 -5.36 3.03 -39.57
N LEU A 774 -5.16 2.57 -40.81
CA LEU A 774 -3.85 2.22 -41.35
C LEU A 774 -2.88 3.42 -41.37
N VAL A 775 -3.34 4.62 -41.76
CA VAL A 775 -2.51 5.85 -41.68
C VAL A 775 -2.09 6.14 -40.24
N ILE A 776 -2.99 5.97 -39.27
CA ILE A 776 -2.70 6.21 -37.84
C ILE A 776 -1.66 5.21 -37.33
N ILE A 777 -1.84 3.91 -37.61
CA ILE A 777 -0.88 2.83 -37.24
C ILE A 777 0.51 3.11 -37.83
N LEU A 778 0.58 3.38 -39.14
CA LEU A 778 1.85 3.58 -39.84
C LEU A 778 2.56 4.87 -39.41
N THR A 779 1.81 5.94 -39.10
CA THR A 779 2.38 7.17 -38.55
C THR A 779 3.00 6.89 -37.19
N ARG A 780 2.27 6.21 -36.30
CA ARG A 780 2.78 5.81 -34.97
C ARG A 780 4.03 4.93 -35.09
N ALA A 781 3.99 3.89 -35.93
CA ALA A 781 5.13 3.01 -36.17
C ALA A 781 6.37 3.76 -36.67
N GLY A 782 6.21 4.79 -37.52
CA GLY A 782 7.31 5.64 -37.95
C GLY A 782 7.84 6.60 -36.88
N LEU A 783 6.98 7.08 -35.97
CA LEU A 783 7.37 7.95 -34.84
C LEU A 783 8.09 7.18 -33.72
N ASP A 784 7.69 5.93 -33.44
CA ASP A 784 8.23 5.08 -32.36
C ASP A 784 9.64 4.50 -32.69
N LEU A 785 10.14 4.66 -33.92
CA LEU A 785 11.46 4.20 -34.36
C LEU A 785 12.59 5.14 -33.92
N ASP A 786 13.31 4.80 -32.84
CA ASP A 786 14.49 5.57 -32.41
C ASP A 786 15.63 5.58 -33.46
N PRO A 787 15.93 6.74 -34.09
CA PRO A 787 17.04 6.88 -35.02
C PRO A 787 18.41 6.67 -34.38
N ASN A 788 18.56 6.82 -33.06
CA ASN A 788 19.84 6.69 -32.37
C ASN A 788 20.16 5.22 -32.03
N ALA A 789 19.18 4.43 -31.59
CA ALA A 789 19.24 2.97 -31.56
C ALA A 789 19.50 2.41 -32.97
N LEU A 790 18.79 2.89 -34.00
CA LEU A 790 19.03 2.49 -35.39
C LEU A 790 20.45 2.77 -35.86
N LYS A 791 21.05 3.93 -35.55
CA LYS A 791 22.48 4.19 -35.83
C LYS A 791 23.41 3.24 -35.06
N ARG A 792 23.16 3.01 -33.77
CA ARG A 792 23.97 2.13 -32.90
C ARG A 792 23.89 0.66 -33.32
N LEU A 793 22.75 0.23 -33.86
CA LEU A 793 22.43 -1.17 -34.19
C LEU A 793 22.16 -1.39 -35.69
N LYS A 794 22.74 -0.54 -36.55
CA LYS A 794 22.50 -0.42 -38.01
C LYS A 794 22.58 -1.70 -38.86
N ILE A 795 23.18 -2.77 -38.34
CA ILE A 795 23.19 -4.10 -38.95
C ILE A 795 22.24 -5.04 -38.19
N THR A 796 22.32 -5.03 -36.86
CA THR A 796 21.59 -5.94 -35.97
C THR A 796 20.06 -5.82 -36.09
N VAL A 797 19.53 -4.60 -36.12
CA VAL A 797 18.08 -4.34 -36.18
C VAL A 797 17.46 -4.86 -37.50
N PRO A 798 17.88 -4.40 -38.70
CA PRO A 798 17.29 -4.90 -39.95
C PRO A 798 17.57 -6.40 -40.18
N LYS A 799 18.70 -6.94 -39.69
CA LYS A 799 18.98 -8.38 -39.75
C LYS A 799 17.98 -9.19 -38.91
N LEU A 800 17.62 -8.72 -37.72
CA LEU A 800 16.75 -9.44 -36.79
C LEU A 800 15.26 -9.38 -37.13
N GLY A 801 14.79 -8.34 -37.82
CA GLY A 801 13.43 -8.29 -38.34
C GLY A 801 13.27 -9.03 -39.66
N LEU A 802 13.91 -8.53 -40.72
CA LEU A 802 13.66 -8.96 -42.09
C LEU A 802 13.98 -10.45 -42.33
N ILE A 803 14.99 -11.05 -41.67
CA ILE A 803 15.33 -12.45 -41.93
C ILE A 803 14.29 -13.42 -41.34
N PRO A 804 13.94 -13.37 -40.03
CA PRO A 804 12.83 -14.16 -39.51
C PRO A 804 11.49 -13.88 -40.21
N TRP A 805 11.23 -12.62 -40.57
CA TRP A 805 10.03 -12.22 -41.32
C TRP A 805 9.96 -12.91 -42.69
N VAL A 806 11.01 -12.85 -43.52
CA VAL A 806 11.06 -13.53 -44.83
C VAL A 806 10.87 -15.04 -44.68
N VAL A 807 11.53 -15.65 -43.69
CA VAL A 807 11.46 -17.11 -43.46
C VAL A 807 10.04 -17.53 -43.06
N GLU A 808 9.39 -16.80 -42.15
CA GLU A 808 8.00 -17.09 -41.78
C GLU A 808 7.03 -16.86 -42.96
N ALA A 809 7.15 -15.74 -43.67
CA ALA A 809 6.27 -15.42 -44.81
C ALA A 809 6.33 -16.49 -45.91
N LEU A 810 7.53 -16.93 -46.30
CA LEU A 810 7.72 -17.97 -47.30
C LEU A 810 7.21 -19.34 -46.82
N VAL A 811 7.41 -19.68 -45.54
CA VAL A 811 6.92 -20.95 -44.97
C VAL A 811 5.40 -20.97 -44.90
N VAL A 812 4.75 -19.87 -44.48
CA VAL A 812 3.29 -19.78 -44.48
C VAL A 812 2.74 -19.84 -45.91
N ALA A 813 3.40 -19.21 -46.89
CA ALA A 813 3.01 -19.30 -48.31
C ALA A 813 3.08 -20.74 -48.86
N VAL A 814 4.15 -21.49 -48.53
CA VAL A 814 4.29 -22.90 -48.94
C VAL A 814 3.25 -23.79 -48.23
N LEU A 815 3.08 -23.63 -46.91
CA LEU A 815 2.13 -24.46 -46.15
C LEU A 815 0.69 -24.19 -46.57
N THR A 816 0.31 -22.93 -46.79
CA THR A 816 -1.05 -22.58 -47.26
C THR A 816 -1.31 -23.09 -48.68
N LYS A 817 -0.29 -23.12 -49.57
CA LYS A 817 -0.44 -23.77 -50.89
C LYS A 817 -0.78 -25.26 -50.79
N TYR A 818 -0.12 -26.01 -49.91
CA TYR A 818 -0.25 -27.47 -49.85
C TYR A 818 -1.33 -27.98 -48.87
N LEU A 819 -1.65 -27.24 -47.81
CA LEU A 819 -2.64 -27.65 -46.79
C LEU A 819 -4.03 -27.02 -47.01
N LEU A 820 -4.09 -25.85 -47.65
CA LEU A 820 -5.32 -25.07 -47.88
C LEU A 820 -5.60 -24.82 -49.37
N GLY A 821 -4.77 -25.34 -50.27
CA GLY A 821 -4.96 -25.29 -51.73
C GLY A 821 -4.64 -23.94 -52.41
N LEU A 822 -4.64 -22.83 -51.66
CA LEU A 822 -4.52 -21.45 -52.14
C LEU A 822 -3.50 -21.26 -53.27
N PRO A 823 -3.79 -20.52 -54.36
CA PRO A 823 -2.78 -20.19 -55.39
C PRO A 823 -1.54 -19.50 -54.81
N TRP A 824 -0.37 -19.65 -55.47
CA TRP A 824 0.91 -19.13 -54.96
C TRP A 824 0.89 -17.63 -54.60
N ILE A 825 0.16 -16.81 -55.37
CA ILE A 825 0.05 -15.37 -55.14
C ILE A 825 -0.78 -15.08 -53.87
N TRP A 826 -1.92 -15.76 -53.71
CA TRP A 826 -2.74 -15.72 -52.49
C TRP A 826 -1.96 -16.23 -51.25
N GLY A 827 -1.17 -17.29 -51.40
CA GLY A 827 -0.29 -17.80 -50.33
C GLY A 827 0.81 -16.83 -49.93
N LEU A 828 1.47 -16.16 -50.90
CA LEU A 828 2.48 -15.13 -50.64
C LEU A 828 1.87 -13.87 -49.98
N LEU A 829 0.67 -13.45 -50.41
CA LEU A 829 -0.08 -12.37 -49.77
C LEU A 829 -0.37 -12.71 -48.31
N LEU A 830 -0.96 -13.88 -48.04
CA LEU A 830 -1.27 -14.35 -46.68
C LEU A 830 -0.01 -14.49 -45.83
N GLY A 831 1.08 -15.03 -46.39
CA GLY A 831 2.38 -15.11 -45.72
C GLY A 831 2.92 -13.74 -45.30
N SER A 832 2.82 -12.73 -46.16
CA SER A 832 3.27 -11.37 -45.85
C SER A 832 2.47 -10.71 -44.71
N VAL A 833 1.17 -10.98 -44.61
CA VAL A 833 0.30 -10.47 -43.54
C VAL A 833 0.50 -11.24 -42.23
N ILE A 834 0.70 -12.56 -42.29
CA ILE A 834 0.89 -13.40 -41.10
C ILE A 834 2.29 -13.23 -40.49
N ALA A 835 3.31 -12.80 -41.25
CA ALA A 835 4.67 -12.57 -40.71
C ALA A 835 4.82 -11.26 -39.88
N ALA A 836 3.80 -10.39 -39.86
CA ALA A 836 3.79 -9.15 -39.08
C ALA A 836 3.61 -9.39 -37.56
N VAL A 837 4.19 -8.52 -36.72
CA VAL A 837 4.22 -8.68 -35.24
C VAL A 837 3.67 -7.43 -34.57
N SER A 838 2.56 -7.57 -33.86
CA SER A 838 1.77 -6.43 -33.41
C SER A 838 2.42 -5.65 -32.26
N PRO A 839 2.81 -4.37 -32.46
CA PRO A 839 3.35 -3.54 -31.40
C PRO A 839 2.31 -3.30 -30.30
N ALA A 840 1.01 -3.22 -30.63
CA ALA A 840 -0.05 -2.91 -29.68
C ALA A 840 -0.17 -3.93 -28.52
N VAL A 841 0.24 -5.19 -28.74
CA VAL A 841 0.28 -6.24 -27.69
C VAL A 841 1.64 -6.26 -26.99
N VAL A 842 2.73 -6.12 -27.75
CA VAL A 842 4.11 -6.30 -27.26
C VAL A 842 4.61 -5.09 -26.47
N VAL A 843 4.30 -3.87 -26.93
CA VAL A 843 4.78 -2.60 -26.37
C VAL A 843 4.33 -2.39 -24.91
N PRO A 844 3.05 -2.55 -24.51
CA PRO A 844 2.65 -2.39 -23.10
C PRO A 844 3.35 -3.39 -22.18
N CYS A 845 3.39 -4.66 -22.58
CA CYS A 845 4.04 -5.73 -21.82
C CYS A 845 5.54 -5.45 -21.59
N LEU A 846 6.23 -4.87 -22.58
CA LEU A 846 7.64 -4.49 -22.47
C LEU A 846 7.88 -3.21 -21.66
N PHE A 847 6.99 -2.21 -21.72
CA PHE A 847 7.08 -1.04 -20.84
C PHE A 847 6.90 -1.43 -19.36
N ARG A 848 6.04 -2.42 -19.08
CA ARG A 848 5.86 -3.01 -17.74
C ARG A 848 7.08 -3.79 -17.25
N LEU A 849 7.87 -4.38 -18.15
CA LEU A 849 9.17 -4.99 -17.80
C LEU A 849 10.30 -3.94 -17.67
N ARG A 850 10.30 -2.89 -18.52
CA ARG A 850 11.25 -1.77 -18.48
C ARG A 850 11.17 -1.00 -17.17
N SER A 851 9.95 -0.67 -16.72
CA SER A 851 9.70 -0.01 -15.42
C SER A 851 10.16 -0.87 -14.24
N LYS A 852 9.86 -2.18 -14.24
CA LYS A 852 10.34 -3.15 -13.24
C LYS A 852 11.84 -3.49 -13.35
N GLY A 853 12.60 -2.78 -14.21
CA GLY A 853 14.07 -2.86 -14.32
C GLY A 853 14.63 -4.02 -15.15
N TYR A 854 13.79 -4.83 -15.80
CA TYR A 854 14.20 -6.03 -16.54
C TYR A 854 14.67 -5.72 -17.96
N GLY A 855 15.86 -6.22 -18.33
CA GLY A 855 16.42 -6.11 -19.69
C GLY A 855 16.89 -4.70 -20.11
N VAL A 856 16.75 -3.71 -19.23
CA VAL A 856 17.04 -2.29 -19.49
C VAL A 856 18.52 -2.06 -19.84
N ALA A 857 19.45 -2.65 -19.08
CA ALA A 857 20.90 -2.49 -19.28
C ALA A 857 21.43 -2.91 -20.67
N LYS A 858 20.67 -3.72 -21.42
CA LYS A 858 20.98 -4.14 -22.80
C LYS A 858 20.06 -3.53 -23.86
N GLY A 859 19.11 -2.67 -23.48
CA GLY A 859 18.13 -2.07 -24.38
C GLY A 859 17.17 -3.06 -25.04
N ILE A 860 16.93 -4.23 -24.41
CA ILE A 860 16.13 -5.31 -25.02
C ILE A 860 14.69 -4.87 -25.34
N PRO A 861 13.96 -4.15 -24.45
CA PRO A 861 12.65 -3.58 -24.80
C PRO A 861 12.70 -2.70 -26.06
N THR A 862 13.63 -1.74 -26.13
CA THR A 862 13.80 -0.82 -27.26
C THR A 862 14.13 -1.55 -28.57
N LEU A 863 14.97 -2.60 -28.51
CA LEU A 863 15.30 -3.45 -29.66
C LEU A 863 14.07 -4.17 -30.21
N ILE A 864 13.22 -4.74 -29.33
CA ILE A 864 12.01 -5.46 -29.76
C ILE A 864 11.02 -4.50 -30.43
N ILE A 865 10.81 -3.32 -29.86
CA ILE A 865 9.92 -2.29 -30.40
C ILE A 865 10.41 -1.84 -31.79
N ALA A 866 11.70 -1.47 -31.91
CA ALA A 866 12.27 -1.01 -33.16
C ALA A 866 12.28 -2.07 -34.28
N VAL A 867 12.34 -3.37 -33.94
CA VAL A 867 12.18 -4.45 -34.92
C VAL A 867 10.72 -4.60 -35.35
N SER A 868 9.75 -4.57 -34.42
CA SER A 868 8.32 -4.73 -34.76
C SER A 868 7.82 -3.67 -35.76
N GLY A 869 8.28 -2.42 -35.65
CA GLY A 869 7.95 -1.37 -36.62
C GLY A 869 8.52 -1.59 -38.03
N ILE A 870 9.64 -2.32 -38.17
CA ILE A 870 10.23 -2.69 -39.46
C ILE A 870 9.48 -3.86 -40.09
N ASP A 871 9.13 -4.87 -39.27
CA ASP A 871 8.36 -6.03 -39.73
C ASP A 871 6.96 -5.62 -40.22
N ASP A 872 6.26 -4.75 -39.47
CA ASP A 872 4.97 -4.20 -39.88
C ASP A 872 5.10 -3.38 -41.18
N ALA A 873 6.11 -2.51 -41.30
CA ALA A 873 6.34 -1.72 -42.52
C ALA A 873 6.67 -2.60 -43.75
N ALA A 874 7.47 -3.65 -43.59
CA ALA A 874 7.77 -4.61 -44.64
C ALA A 874 6.53 -5.41 -45.08
N SER A 875 5.74 -5.87 -44.10
CA SER A 875 4.48 -6.59 -44.32
C SER A 875 3.49 -5.77 -45.14
N VAL A 876 3.26 -4.51 -44.73
CA VAL A 876 2.29 -3.61 -45.38
C VAL A 876 2.74 -3.23 -46.79
N ALA A 877 4.04 -2.95 -46.99
CA ALA A 877 4.58 -2.63 -48.33
C ALA A 877 4.45 -3.81 -49.30
N ILE A 878 4.80 -5.03 -48.85
CA ILE A 878 4.79 -6.23 -49.70
C ILE A 878 3.35 -6.71 -49.97
N HIS A 879 2.45 -6.68 -48.99
CA HIS A 879 1.01 -6.89 -49.21
C HIS A 879 0.45 -5.89 -50.23
N GLY A 880 0.81 -4.61 -50.12
CA GLY A 880 0.39 -3.56 -51.06
C GLY A 880 0.86 -3.83 -52.50
N ILE A 881 2.12 -4.25 -52.68
CA ILE A 881 2.67 -4.60 -53.99
C ILE A 881 1.99 -5.85 -54.58
N ILE A 882 1.84 -6.93 -53.80
CA ILE A 882 1.17 -8.16 -54.27
C ILE A 882 -0.29 -7.86 -54.64
N LYS A 883 -0.99 -7.04 -53.84
CA LYS A 883 -2.36 -6.61 -54.12
C LYS A 883 -2.47 -5.75 -55.40
N SER A 884 -1.54 -4.84 -55.69
CA SER A 884 -1.51 -4.14 -56.99
C SER A 884 -1.33 -5.11 -58.16
N ILE A 885 -0.46 -6.12 -58.03
CA ILE A 885 -0.23 -7.11 -59.08
C ILE A 885 -1.46 -8.02 -59.30
N MET A 886 -2.18 -8.38 -58.23
CA MET A 886 -3.38 -9.23 -58.31
C MET A 886 -4.58 -8.55 -58.98
N PHE A 887 -4.77 -7.24 -58.76
CA PHE A 887 -6.00 -6.51 -59.12
C PHE A 887 -5.76 -5.36 -60.12
N SER A 888 -4.66 -5.38 -60.87
CA SER A 888 -4.41 -4.45 -62.00
C SER A 888 -4.69 -5.12 -63.34
N HIS A 889 -5.22 -4.34 -64.29
CA HIS A 889 -5.55 -4.81 -65.65
C HIS A 889 -4.44 -4.51 -66.68
N ASP A 890 -3.27 -4.06 -66.20
CA ASP A 890 -2.13 -3.63 -67.02
C ASP A 890 -1.33 -4.78 -67.64
N ALA A 891 -0.55 -4.43 -68.67
CA ALA A 891 0.39 -5.36 -69.28
C ALA A 891 1.44 -5.87 -68.27
N LEU A 892 1.76 -7.16 -68.31
CA LEU A 892 2.57 -7.86 -67.32
C LEU A 892 3.99 -7.28 -67.10
N TRP A 893 4.57 -6.61 -68.10
CA TRP A 893 5.84 -5.88 -67.94
C TRP A 893 5.72 -4.64 -67.04
N TYR A 894 4.57 -3.97 -67.09
CA TYR A 894 4.27 -2.80 -66.27
C TYR A 894 3.97 -3.22 -64.82
N GLN A 895 3.22 -4.32 -64.62
CA GLN A 895 2.99 -4.91 -63.30
C GLN A 895 4.30 -5.25 -62.55
N ILE A 896 5.31 -5.78 -63.25
CA ILE A 896 6.64 -6.05 -62.68
C ILE A 896 7.38 -4.73 -62.33
N LEU A 897 7.18 -3.67 -63.11
CA LEU A 897 7.82 -2.37 -62.91
C LEU A 897 7.12 -1.50 -61.84
N GLN A 898 5.82 -1.69 -61.62
CA GLN A 898 5.01 -1.01 -60.59
C GLN A 898 5.61 -1.21 -59.19
N GLY A 899 6.13 -2.39 -58.85
CA GLY A 899 6.73 -2.68 -57.55
C GLY A 899 7.91 -1.75 -57.21
N PRO A 900 8.99 -1.73 -58.01
CA PRO A 900 10.09 -0.77 -57.85
C PRO A 900 9.65 0.69 -57.90
N ILE A 901 8.71 1.06 -58.79
CA ILE A 901 8.17 2.43 -58.88
C ILE A 901 7.47 2.83 -57.58
N ALA A 902 6.63 1.95 -57.01
CA ALA A 902 5.91 2.22 -55.77
C ALA A 902 6.88 2.41 -54.58
N ILE A 903 7.95 1.63 -54.51
CA ILE A 903 8.99 1.77 -53.46
C ILE A 903 9.71 3.13 -53.59
N VAL A 904 10.15 3.49 -54.79
CA VAL A 904 10.88 4.75 -55.03
C VAL A 904 9.97 5.97 -54.83
N GLY A 905 8.74 5.93 -55.37
CA GLY A 905 7.76 7.00 -55.22
C GLY A 905 7.32 7.21 -53.78
N GLY A 906 7.00 6.12 -53.06
CA GLY A 906 6.60 6.17 -51.66
C GLY A 906 7.70 6.71 -50.75
N LEU A 907 8.92 6.16 -50.87
CA LEU A 907 10.07 6.64 -50.09
C LEU A 907 10.45 8.08 -50.43
N GLY A 908 10.37 8.47 -51.72
CA GLY A 908 10.64 9.83 -52.18
C GLY A 908 9.66 10.86 -51.62
N PHE A 909 8.35 10.59 -51.71
CA PHE A 909 7.33 11.46 -51.10
C PHE A 909 7.51 11.52 -49.59
N GLY A 910 7.71 10.38 -48.92
CA GLY A 910 7.88 10.33 -47.47
C GLY A 910 9.07 11.14 -46.97
N ILE A 911 10.24 11.02 -47.61
CA ILE A 911 11.42 11.83 -47.26
C ILE A 911 11.15 13.33 -47.49
N LEU A 912 10.51 13.70 -48.60
CA LEU A 912 10.18 15.09 -48.91
C LEU A 912 9.20 15.68 -47.88
N TRP A 913 8.14 14.96 -47.55
CA TRP A 913 7.11 15.41 -46.60
C TRP A 913 7.64 15.46 -45.17
N GLY A 914 8.42 14.47 -44.75
CA GLY A 914 9.08 14.45 -43.44
C GLY A 914 10.12 15.57 -43.27
N TRP A 915 10.80 15.96 -44.36
CA TRP A 915 11.68 17.12 -44.41
C TRP A 915 10.92 18.45 -44.40
N LEU A 916 9.74 18.53 -45.02
CA LEU A 916 8.87 19.70 -44.97
C LEU A 916 8.33 19.95 -43.54
N ALA A 917 7.88 18.89 -42.86
CA ALA A 917 7.36 18.91 -41.48
C ALA A 917 8.42 19.20 -40.38
N LYS A 918 9.69 19.38 -40.77
CA LYS A 918 10.72 20.01 -39.93
C LYS A 918 10.59 21.54 -39.95
N TYR A 919 10.48 22.13 -41.14
CA TYR A 919 10.54 23.58 -41.36
C TYR A 919 9.20 24.28 -41.16
N VAL A 920 8.10 23.57 -41.41
CA VAL A 920 6.73 24.03 -41.18
C VAL A 920 6.11 23.09 -40.14
N PRO A 921 5.48 23.59 -39.07
CA PRO A 921 5.46 24.96 -38.54
C PRO A 921 6.79 25.38 -37.86
N GLU A 922 6.92 26.67 -37.53
CA GLU A 922 8.10 27.22 -36.84
C GLU A 922 8.26 26.70 -35.41
N LYS A 923 9.52 26.55 -34.95
CA LYS A 923 9.85 26.04 -33.61
C LYS A 923 9.34 26.91 -32.44
N GLY A 924 9.02 28.18 -32.69
CA GLY A 924 8.48 29.12 -31.69
C GLY A 924 6.95 29.14 -31.58
N ASP A 925 6.22 28.49 -32.48
CA ASP A 925 4.77 28.63 -32.60
C ASP A 925 4.02 27.89 -31.45
N PRO A 926 3.12 28.55 -30.69
CA PRO A 926 2.29 27.88 -29.67
C PRO A 926 1.41 26.75 -30.24
N PHE A 927 1.06 26.78 -31.52
CA PHE A 927 0.29 25.75 -32.23
C PHE A 927 1.16 24.72 -32.97
N MET A 928 2.49 24.74 -32.77
CA MET A 928 3.44 23.86 -33.46
C MET A 928 3.06 22.37 -33.36
N VAL A 929 2.62 21.89 -32.18
CA VAL A 929 2.24 20.47 -32.00
C VAL A 929 0.96 20.11 -32.78
N PRO A 930 -0.19 20.80 -32.61
CA PRO A 930 -1.37 20.60 -33.46
C PRO A 930 -1.09 20.64 -34.97
N LEU A 931 -0.26 21.60 -35.42
CA LEU A 931 0.10 21.74 -36.84
C LEU A 931 0.98 20.60 -37.34
N ARG A 932 1.98 20.14 -36.56
CA ARG A 932 2.79 18.95 -36.89
C ARG A 932 1.93 17.68 -36.97
N VAL A 933 0.95 17.52 -36.05
CA VAL A 933 -0.03 16.42 -36.08
C VAL A 933 -0.88 16.47 -37.34
N LEU A 934 -1.44 17.63 -37.68
CA LEU A 934 -2.28 17.82 -38.86
C LEU A 934 -1.52 17.59 -40.17
N MET A 935 -0.25 18.01 -40.25
CA MET A 935 0.61 17.78 -41.42
C MET A 935 0.93 16.29 -41.63
N LEU A 936 1.21 15.53 -40.58
CA LEU A 936 1.43 14.08 -40.71
C LEU A 936 0.14 13.34 -41.06
N LEU A 937 -0.99 13.66 -40.39
CA LEU A 937 -2.27 12.99 -40.66
C LEU A 937 -2.79 13.30 -42.07
N GLY A 938 -2.84 14.59 -42.45
CA GLY A 938 -3.30 15.03 -43.76
C GLY A 938 -2.40 14.53 -44.89
N GLY A 939 -1.08 14.65 -44.73
CA GLY A 939 -0.11 14.12 -45.70
C GLY A 939 -0.17 12.61 -45.84
N GLY A 940 -0.37 11.87 -44.74
CA GLY A 940 -0.52 10.42 -44.75
C GLY A 940 -1.82 9.94 -45.40
N LEU A 941 -2.93 10.66 -45.20
CA LEU A 941 -4.20 10.41 -45.89
C LEU A 941 -4.05 10.66 -47.40
N ILE A 942 -3.44 11.78 -47.79
CA ILE A 942 -3.15 12.09 -49.21
C ILE A 942 -2.24 11.02 -49.82
N ALA A 943 -1.23 10.54 -49.08
CA ALA A 943 -0.34 9.49 -49.55
C ALA A 943 -1.08 8.16 -49.79
N VAL A 944 -1.88 7.68 -48.84
CA VAL A 944 -2.62 6.40 -48.99
C VAL A 944 -3.69 6.50 -50.07
N PHE A 945 -4.65 7.42 -49.95
CA PHE A 945 -5.75 7.54 -50.92
C PHE A 945 -5.25 7.98 -52.31
N GLY A 946 -4.26 8.86 -52.38
CA GLY A 946 -3.64 9.27 -53.65
C GLY A 946 -2.86 8.15 -54.33
N SER A 947 -2.14 7.30 -53.57
CA SER A 947 -1.44 6.15 -54.16
C SER A 947 -2.40 5.10 -54.72
N GLU A 948 -3.56 4.89 -54.08
CA GLU A 948 -4.59 3.98 -54.59
C GLU A 948 -5.27 4.54 -55.84
N ALA A 949 -5.46 5.87 -55.93
CA ALA A 949 -5.98 6.54 -57.12
C ALA A 949 -4.99 6.59 -58.32
N ILE A 950 -3.73 6.20 -58.11
CA ILE A 950 -2.68 6.09 -59.14
C ILE A 950 -2.30 4.59 -59.33
N GLU A 951 -3.10 3.66 -58.80
CA GLU A 951 -2.90 2.19 -58.82
C GLU A 951 -1.59 1.67 -58.17
N LEU A 952 -0.75 2.56 -57.64
CA LEU A 952 0.49 2.27 -56.91
C LEU A 952 0.22 2.05 -55.41
N GLY A 953 -0.74 1.20 -55.05
CA GLY A 953 -1.27 1.06 -53.68
C GLY A 953 -0.25 0.71 -52.58
N GLY A 954 0.92 0.16 -52.93
CA GLY A 954 2.04 -0.04 -51.99
C GLY A 954 2.84 1.23 -51.65
N ALA A 955 2.75 2.29 -52.45
CA ALA A 955 3.56 3.50 -52.29
C ALA A 955 3.09 4.38 -51.12
N GLY A 956 1.78 4.53 -50.95
CA GLY A 956 1.18 5.38 -49.91
C GLY A 956 1.58 4.95 -48.49
N PRO A 957 1.39 3.67 -48.11
CA PRO A 957 1.81 3.16 -46.80
C PRO A 957 3.29 3.39 -46.50
N LEU A 958 4.18 3.16 -47.48
CA LEU A 958 5.62 3.40 -47.35
C LEU A 958 5.93 4.89 -47.13
N ALA A 959 5.21 5.77 -47.83
CA ALA A 959 5.33 7.22 -47.66
C ALA A 959 4.91 7.69 -46.25
N VAL A 960 3.87 7.10 -45.64
CA VAL A 960 3.46 7.43 -44.27
C VAL A 960 4.59 7.13 -43.26
N VAL A 961 5.12 5.91 -43.28
CA VAL A 961 6.19 5.48 -42.35
C VAL A 961 7.45 6.33 -42.56
N ALA A 962 7.84 6.56 -43.82
CA ALA A 962 9.02 7.34 -44.15
C ALA A 962 8.88 8.82 -43.73
N ALA A 963 7.72 9.44 -43.91
CA ALA A 963 7.46 10.81 -43.45
C ALA A 963 7.57 10.91 -41.92
N ALA A 964 6.87 10.04 -41.19
CA ALA A 964 6.88 10.01 -39.74
C ALA A 964 8.29 9.81 -39.15
N PHE A 965 9.06 8.85 -39.70
CA PHE A 965 10.43 8.59 -39.27
C PHE A 965 11.38 9.76 -39.55
N VAL A 966 11.31 10.37 -40.74
CA VAL A 966 12.15 11.51 -41.10
C VAL A 966 11.83 12.74 -40.26
N SER A 967 10.55 12.99 -39.96
CA SER A 967 10.13 14.03 -39.01
C SER A 967 10.67 13.77 -37.61
N CYS A 968 10.49 12.56 -37.06
CA CYS A 968 11.02 12.19 -35.74
C CYS A 968 12.55 12.43 -35.66
N TYR A 969 13.30 12.01 -36.69
CA TYR A 969 14.74 12.22 -36.78
C TYR A 969 15.19 13.70 -36.77
N PHE A 970 14.38 14.61 -37.30
CA PHE A 970 14.68 16.04 -37.21
C PHE A 970 14.22 16.66 -35.88
N TRP A 971 13.04 16.33 -35.38
CA TRP A 971 12.52 16.85 -34.11
C TRP A 971 13.37 16.40 -32.91
N GLN A 972 14.01 15.22 -32.97
CA GLN A 972 15.03 14.84 -31.98
C GLN A 972 16.20 15.82 -31.91
N LYS A 973 16.69 16.32 -33.06
CA LYS A 973 17.76 17.32 -33.10
C LYS A 973 17.29 18.69 -32.61
N GLU A 974 15.98 18.90 -32.51
CA GLU A 974 15.38 20.09 -31.91
C GLU A 974 15.25 19.98 -30.38
N GLY A 975 15.49 18.80 -29.79
CA GLY A 975 15.46 18.56 -28.34
C GLY A 975 14.22 17.81 -27.84
N TRP A 976 13.53 17.05 -28.69
CA TRP A 976 12.49 16.10 -28.27
C TRP A 976 13.09 14.69 -28.09
N GLU A 977 12.62 13.93 -27.10
CA GLU A 977 12.95 12.51 -26.96
C GLU A 977 11.87 11.62 -27.59
N VAL A 978 12.17 10.33 -27.84
CA VAL A 978 11.19 9.39 -28.44
C VAL A 978 9.98 9.21 -27.52
N ASP A 979 10.26 8.87 -26.26
CA ASP A 979 9.25 8.51 -25.26
C ASP A 979 8.37 9.72 -24.85
N ASP A 980 8.85 10.96 -25.04
CA ASP A 980 8.20 12.22 -24.63
C ASP A 980 7.70 13.08 -25.81
N ASN A 981 7.65 12.54 -27.03
CA ASN A 981 7.20 13.27 -28.22
C ASN A 981 5.69 13.58 -28.17
N PRO A 982 5.26 14.86 -28.08
CA PRO A 982 3.84 15.22 -27.95
C PRO A 982 3.03 14.96 -29.23
N VAL A 983 3.67 14.80 -30.39
CA VAL A 983 3.02 14.37 -31.63
C VAL A 983 2.66 12.88 -31.54
N THR A 984 3.55 12.04 -30.99
CA THR A 984 3.26 10.62 -30.75
C THR A 984 2.05 10.46 -29.82
N THR A 985 1.97 11.24 -28.73
CA THR A 985 0.81 11.24 -27.82
C THR A 985 -0.50 11.53 -28.56
N ALA A 986 -0.51 12.47 -29.52
CA ALA A 986 -1.71 12.77 -30.31
C ALA A 986 -2.14 11.60 -31.22
N PHE A 987 -1.19 10.87 -31.82
CA PHE A 987 -1.48 9.66 -32.58
C PHE A 987 -1.91 8.48 -31.68
N GLU A 988 -1.50 8.42 -30.40
CA GLU A 988 -2.13 7.51 -29.43
C GLU A 988 -3.61 7.85 -29.18
N ILE A 989 -3.98 9.14 -29.09
CA ILE A 989 -5.40 9.56 -28.93
C ILE A 989 -6.22 9.12 -30.15
N PHE A 990 -5.74 9.38 -31.36
CA PHE A 990 -6.43 8.93 -32.57
C PHE A 990 -6.53 7.40 -32.63
N TRP A 991 -5.48 6.70 -32.20
CA TRP A 991 -5.51 5.25 -32.14
C TRP A 991 -6.58 4.72 -31.18
N MET A 992 -6.75 5.28 -29.97
CA MET A 992 -7.82 4.86 -29.04
C MET A 992 -9.24 4.99 -29.63
N ILE A 993 -9.45 5.90 -30.59
CA ILE A 993 -10.74 6.09 -31.26
C ILE A 993 -10.93 5.04 -32.37
N PHE A 994 -9.88 4.75 -33.14
CA PHE A 994 -9.95 3.81 -34.27
C PHE A 994 -9.69 2.34 -33.88
N GLU A 995 -9.14 2.06 -32.69
CA GLU A 995 -8.87 0.71 -32.18
C GLU A 995 -10.18 -0.09 -32.00
N PRO A 996 -11.24 0.38 -31.30
CA PRO A 996 -12.52 -0.33 -31.25
C PRO A 996 -13.14 -0.52 -32.63
N ILE A 997 -13.07 0.50 -33.50
CA ILE A 997 -13.63 0.45 -34.86
C ILE A 997 -12.97 -0.70 -35.66
N LEU A 998 -11.64 -0.79 -35.62
CA LEU A 998 -10.91 -1.81 -36.38
C LEU A 998 -11.21 -3.23 -35.88
N PHE A 999 -11.06 -3.47 -34.58
CA PHE A 999 -11.17 -4.83 -34.04
C PHE A 999 -12.63 -5.31 -33.95
N ALA A 1000 -13.59 -4.44 -33.66
CA ALA A 1000 -15.00 -4.82 -33.63
C ALA A 1000 -15.53 -5.16 -35.02
N VAL A 1001 -15.20 -4.36 -36.04
CA VAL A 1001 -15.68 -4.60 -37.40
C VAL A 1001 -15.02 -5.83 -38.01
N THR A 1002 -13.71 -6.05 -37.82
CA THR A 1002 -13.05 -7.30 -38.25
C THR A 1002 -13.58 -8.53 -37.50
N GLY A 1003 -14.03 -8.38 -36.24
CA GLY A 1003 -14.75 -9.45 -35.53
C GLY A 1003 -16.14 -9.72 -36.09
N ALA A 1004 -16.88 -8.67 -36.45
CA ALA A 1004 -18.20 -8.74 -37.05
C ALA A 1004 -18.22 -9.21 -38.52
N GLN A 1005 -17.06 -9.53 -39.11
CA GLN A 1005 -16.97 -10.20 -40.41
C GLN A 1005 -16.99 -11.74 -40.30
N ILE A 1006 -17.11 -12.31 -39.10
CA ILE A 1006 -17.12 -13.77 -38.89
C ILE A 1006 -18.53 -14.26 -38.57
N ARG A 1007 -19.02 -15.17 -39.42
CA ARG A 1007 -20.19 -16.03 -39.19
C ARG A 1007 -19.70 -17.43 -38.82
N ILE A 1008 -20.08 -17.92 -37.63
CA ILE A 1008 -19.56 -19.18 -37.07
C ILE A 1008 -20.21 -20.41 -37.74
N ASP A 1009 -21.43 -20.22 -38.26
CA ASP A 1009 -22.20 -21.16 -39.07
C ASP A 1009 -21.62 -21.38 -40.47
N GLU A 1010 -20.87 -20.42 -41.02
CA GLU A 1010 -20.20 -20.52 -42.33
C GLU A 1010 -18.78 -21.15 -42.24
N LEU A 1011 -18.22 -21.36 -41.03
CA LEU A 1011 -16.85 -21.84 -40.85
C LEU A 1011 -16.69 -23.37 -40.97
N GLU A 1012 -16.17 -23.86 -42.12
CA GLU A 1012 -15.77 -25.27 -42.24
C GLU A 1012 -14.60 -25.60 -41.27
N GLY A 1013 -14.86 -26.42 -40.26
CA GLY A 1013 -13.89 -26.78 -39.22
C GLY A 1013 -12.59 -27.43 -39.73
N LYS A 1014 -12.61 -28.02 -40.93
CA LYS A 1014 -11.41 -28.53 -41.63
C LYS A 1014 -10.44 -27.40 -42.00
N THR A 1015 -10.97 -26.29 -42.54
CA THR A 1015 -10.21 -25.09 -42.92
C THR A 1015 -9.63 -24.41 -41.68
N VAL A 1016 -10.41 -24.33 -40.59
CA VAL A 1016 -9.93 -23.84 -39.29
C VAL A 1016 -8.79 -24.70 -38.73
N TYR A 1017 -8.90 -26.03 -38.78
CA TYR A 1017 -7.86 -26.95 -38.33
C TYR A 1017 -6.57 -26.84 -39.17
N MET A 1018 -6.67 -26.83 -40.50
CA MET A 1018 -5.50 -26.68 -41.37
C MET A 1018 -4.84 -25.30 -41.21
N GLY A 1019 -5.64 -24.23 -41.05
CA GLY A 1019 -5.15 -22.90 -40.73
C GLY A 1019 -4.39 -22.85 -39.40
N LEU A 1020 -4.88 -23.52 -38.37
CA LEU A 1020 -4.19 -23.64 -37.08
C LEU A 1020 -2.83 -24.35 -37.23
N CYS A 1021 -2.75 -25.42 -38.01
CA CYS A 1021 -1.49 -26.10 -38.31
C CYS A 1021 -0.49 -25.18 -39.05
N CYS A 1022 -0.94 -24.41 -40.04
CA CYS A 1022 -0.10 -23.43 -40.74
C CYS A 1022 0.46 -22.36 -39.77
N LEU A 1023 -0.39 -21.82 -38.89
CA LEU A 1023 -0.01 -20.78 -37.92
C LEU A 1023 1.02 -21.30 -36.90
N LEU A 1024 0.79 -22.48 -36.32
CA LEU A 1024 1.70 -23.08 -35.35
C LEU A 1024 3.08 -23.41 -35.96
N ALA A 1025 3.12 -23.92 -37.19
CA ALA A 1025 4.37 -24.20 -37.89
C ALA A 1025 5.15 -22.92 -38.22
N GLY A 1026 4.47 -21.85 -38.67
CA GLY A 1026 5.07 -20.53 -38.89
C GLY A 1026 5.72 -19.97 -37.63
N ILE A 1027 5.00 -19.99 -36.50
CA ILE A 1027 5.48 -19.53 -35.20
C ILE A 1027 6.74 -20.30 -34.73
N VAL A 1028 6.71 -21.63 -34.81
CA VAL A 1028 7.86 -22.47 -34.39
C VAL A 1028 9.09 -22.16 -35.25
N ILE A 1029 8.92 -22.02 -36.57
CA ILE A 1029 10.00 -21.72 -37.48
C ILE A 1029 10.52 -20.27 -37.30
N ARG A 1030 9.63 -19.30 -37.01
CA ARG A 1030 10.03 -17.93 -36.66
C ARG A 1030 10.93 -17.92 -35.42
N ILE A 1031 10.55 -18.64 -34.36
CA ILE A 1031 11.35 -18.74 -33.12
C ILE A 1031 12.75 -19.31 -33.41
N ILE A 1032 12.82 -20.39 -34.19
CA ILE A 1032 14.09 -21.01 -34.61
C ILE A 1032 14.93 -20.02 -35.43
N ALA A 1033 14.32 -19.34 -36.42
CA ALA A 1033 14.98 -18.36 -37.25
C ALA A 1033 15.55 -17.19 -36.43
N THR A 1034 14.77 -16.60 -35.51
CA THR A 1034 15.24 -15.53 -34.61
C THR A 1034 16.43 -15.97 -33.76
N VAL A 1035 16.39 -17.16 -33.16
CA VAL A 1035 17.50 -17.67 -32.33
C VAL A 1035 18.76 -17.89 -33.17
N LEU A 1036 18.64 -18.47 -34.38
CA LEU A 1036 19.75 -18.67 -35.31
C LEU A 1036 20.34 -17.34 -35.81
N VAL A 1037 19.50 -16.38 -36.22
CA VAL A 1037 19.92 -15.03 -36.66
C VAL A 1037 20.59 -14.26 -35.51
N GLY A 1038 20.20 -14.54 -34.27
CA GLY A 1038 20.81 -14.03 -33.05
C GLY A 1038 22.19 -14.63 -32.70
N ILE A 1039 22.68 -15.64 -33.42
CA ILE A 1039 24.07 -16.12 -33.29
C ILE A 1039 25.01 -15.01 -33.78
N GLY A 1040 26.03 -14.69 -32.96
CA GLY A 1040 26.94 -13.54 -33.16
C GLY A 1040 26.50 -12.22 -32.49
N SER A 1041 25.32 -12.14 -31.88
CA SER A 1041 24.93 -10.97 -31.05
C SER A 1041 25.50 -11.04 -29.62
N LYS A 1042 25.71 -9.88 -28.97
CA LYS A 1042 26.13 -9.73 -27.55
C LYS A 1042 25.05 -10.13 -26.51
N LEU A 1043 24.01 -10.84 -26.94
CA LEU A 1043 22.89 -11.27 -26.11
C LEU A 1043 23.16 -12.68 -25.56
N ASN A 1044 22.66 -12.97 -24.36
CA ASN A 1044 22.70 -14.29 -23.75
C ASN A 1044 21.66 -15.22 -24.41
N LEU A 1045 21.82 -16.54 -24.28
CA LEU A 1045 20.85 -17.49 -24.87
C LEU A 1045 19.42 -17.29 -24.30
N LYS A 1046 19.29 -17.05 -22.99
CA LYS A 1046 18.01 -16.70 -22.35
C LYS A 1046 17.36 -15.46 -22.98
N GLU A 1047 18.15 -14.41 -23.23
CA GLU A 1047 17.69 -13.16 -23.83
C GLU A 1047 17.24 -13.35 -25.30
N LYS A 1048 17.94 -14.20 -26.07
CA LYS A 1048 17.55 -14.55 -27.45
C LYS A 1048 16.24 -15.32 -27.49
N VAL A 1049 16.04 -16.26 -26.56
CA VAL A 1049 14.77 -16.98 -26.41
C VAL A 1049 13.64 -16.03 -26.00
N PHE A 1050 13.88 -15.11 -25.06
CA PHE A 1050 12.89 -14.07 -24.71
C PHE A 1050 12.49 -13.21 -25.92
N ILE A 1051 13.45 -12.72 -26.70
CA ILE A 1051 13.18 -11.93 -27.91
C ILE A 1051 12.37 -12.73 -28.93
N ALA A 1052 12.76 -13.98 -29.20
CA ALA A 1052 12.04 -14.87 -30.12
C ALA A 1052 10.58 -15.13 -29.67
N LEU A 1053 10.36 -15.33 -28.37
CA LEU A 1053 9.03 -15.50 -27.78
C LEU A 1053 8.20 -14.21 -27.78
N SER A 1054 8.83 -13.03 -27.63
CA SER A 1054 8.13 -11.75 -27.66
C SER A 1054 7.53 -11.42 -29.03
N TRP A 1055 8.11 -11.97 -30.10
CA TRP A 1055 7.64 -11.81 -31.48
C TRP A 1055 6.60 -12.84 -31.92
N MET A 1056 5.94 -13.52 -30.98
CA MET A 1056 4.81 -14.40 -31.27
C MET A 1056 3.48 -13.66 -31.50
N ALA A 1057 3.30 -12.45 -30.96
CA ALA A 1057 2.00 -11.78 -30.90
C ALA A 1057 1.58 -11.11 -32.22
N LYS A 1058 0.37 -11.42 -32.71
CA LYS A 1058 -0.22 -10.92 -33.96
C LYS A 1058 -1.59 -10.33 -33.68
N ALA A 1059 -1.90 -9.18 -34.29
CA ALA A 1059 -3.17 -8.45 -34.11
C ALA A 1059 -3.35 -7.33 -35.15
N THR A 1060 -2.57 -6.25 -35.06
CA THR A 1060 -2.78 -4.99 -35.78
C THR A 1060 -2.78 -5.12 -37.30
N VAL A 1061 -1.71 -5.65 -37.88
CA VAL A 1061 -1.57 -5.76 -39.35
C VAL A 1061 -2.55 -6.79 -39.92
N GLN A 1062 -2.83 -7.86 -39.17
CA GLN A 1062 -3.79 -8.89 -39.56
C GLN A 1062 -5.22 -8.34 -39.60
N ALA A 1063 -5.62 -7.53 -38.61
CA ALA A 1063 -6.91 -6.85 -38.60
C ALA A 1063 -7.04 -5.75 -39.67
N ALA A 1064 -5.94 -5.03 -39.96
CA ALA A 1064 -5.93 -3.93 -40.92
C ALA A 1064 -5.87 -4.39 -42.39
N LEU A 1065 -5.10 -5.43 -42.70
CA LEU A 1065 -4.84 -5.86 -44.09
C LEU A 1065 -5.67 -7.06 -44.53
N GLY A 1066 -5.96 -8.01 -43.63
CA GLY A 1066 -6.63 -9.27 -43.95
C GLY A 1066 -7.89 -9.10 -44.80
N PRO A 1067 -8.92 -8.36 -44.32
CA PRO A 1067 -10.16 -8.14 -45.07
C PRO A 1067 -10.03 -7.11 -46.20
N THR A 1068 -8.85 -6.62 -46.55
CA THR A 1068 -8.69 -5.66 -47.67
C THR A 1068 -8.59 -6.33 -49.04
N THR A 1069 -8.44 -7.65 -49.10
CA THR A 1069 -8.57 -8.42 -50.35
C THR A 1069 -10.04 -8.64 -50.70
N LEU A 1070 -10.85 -9.05 -49.72
CA LEU A 1070 -12.29 -9.28 -49.86
C LEU A 1070 -13.01 -8.05 -50.44
N ASP A 1071 -12.63 -6.84 -50.02
CA ASP A 1071 -13.10 -5.55 -50.58
C ASP A 1071 -12.93 -5.37 -52.10
N LYS A 1072 -12.07 -6.15 -52.77
CA LYS A 1072 -11.70 -5.99 -54.19
C LYS A 1072 -11.92 -7.23 -55.06
N VAL A 1073 -12.42 -8.32 -54.50
CA VAL A 1073 -12.80 -9.51 -55.29
C VAL A 1073 -14.11 -9.24 -56.03
N ASP A 1074 -14.21 -9.70 -57.28
CA ASP A 1074 -15.48 -9.72 -58.01
C ASP A 1074 -16.42 -10.75 -57.36
N PRO A 1075 -17.59 -10.36 -56.81
CA PRO A 1075 -18.53 -11.29 -56.19
C PRO A 1075 -19.11 -12.34 -57.17
N ASN A 1076 -18.88 -12.18 -58.48
CA ASN A 1076 -19.24 -13.18 -59.48
C ASN A 1076 -18.20 -14.31 -59.62
N ASN A 1077 -17.01 -14.22 -59.02
CA ASN A 1077 -16.02 -15.31 -59.00
C ASN A 1077 -15.96 -16.03 -57.63
N PRO A 1078 -16.65 -17.18 -57.47
CA PRO A 1078 -16.71 -17.87 -56.17
C PRO A 1078 -15.37 -18.43 -55.69
N GLU A 1079 -14.39 -18.69 -56.59
CA GLU A 1079 -13.06 -19.15 -56.16
C GLU A 1079 -12.27 -18.06 -55.43
N ASP A 1080 -12.20 -16.84 -55.98
CA ASP A 1080 -11.47 -15.74 -55.34
C ASP A 1080 -12.17 -15.25 -54.05
N VAL A 1081 -13.50 -15.37 -53.98
CA VAL A 1081 -14.25 -15.09 -52.74
C VAL A 1081 -13.83 -16.07 -51.64
N PHE A 1082 -13.84 -17.38 -51.93
CA PHE A 1082 -13.39 -18.41 -51.00
C PHE A 1082 -11.92 -18.24 -50.57
N TYR A 1083 -11.03 -17.84 -51.50
CA TYR A 1083 -9.63 -17.53 -51.16
C TYR A 1083 -9.52 -16.31 -50.24
N ALA A 1084 -10.32 -15.25 -50.45
CA ALA A 1084 -10.34 -14.06 -49.60
C ALA A 1084 -10.93 -14.34 -48.20
N GLU A 1085 -12.02 -15.09 -48.10
CA GLU A 1085 -12.62 -15.53 -46.84
C GLU A 1085 -11.66 -16.42 -46.03
N THR A 1086 -10.93 -17.30 -46.70
CA THR A 1086 -9.86 -18.11 -46.09
C THR A 1086 -8.74 -17.23 -45.54
N VAL A 1087 -8.33 -16.18 -46.26
CA VAL A 1087 -7.35 -15.20 -45.77
C VAL A 1087 -7.84 -14.46 -44.53
N VAL A 1088 -9.09 -13.98 -44.50
CA VAL A 1088 -9.70 -13.31 -43.34
C VAL A 1088 -9.76 -14.26 -42.13
N THR A 1089 -10.26 -15.48 -42.34
CA THR A 1089 -10.38 -16.52 -41.31
C THR A 1089 -9.04 -16.82 -40.64
N ILE A 1090 -7.98 -17.02 -41.43
CA ILE A 1090 -6.64 -17.31 -40.90
C ILE A 1090 -6.03 -16.08 -40.21
N CYS A 1091 -6.29 -14.86 -40.74
CA CYS A 1091 -5.91 -13.63 -40.06
C CYS A 1091 -6.52 -13.56 -38.66
N VAL A 1092 -7.84 -13.68 -38.51
CA VAL A 1092 -8.48 -13.54 -37.18
C VAL A 1092 -8.18 -14.70 -36.24
N LEU A 1093 -8.04 -15.94 -36.76
CA LEU A 1093 -7.55 -17.08 -35.96
C LEU A 1093 -6.16 -16.80 -35.37
N SER A 1094 -5.28 -16.11 -36.12
CA SER A 1094 -3.97 -15.69 -35.61
C SER A 1094 -4.09 -14.64 -34.50
N ILE A 1095 -5.05 -13.71 -34.57
CA ILE A 1095 -5.28 -12.71 -33.51
C ILE A 1095 -5.76 -13.40 -32.23
N LEU A 1096 -6.82 -14.20 -32.34
CA LEU A 1096 -7.44 -14.89 -31.22
C LEU A 1096 -6.47 -15.83 -30.48
N LEU A 1097 -5.58 -16.50 -31.21
CA LEU A 1097 -4.60 -17.40 -30.61
C LEU A 1097 -3.37 -16.67 -30.05
N THR A 1098 -2.77 -15.76 -30.84
CA THR A 1098 -1.40 -15.30 -30.56
C THR A 1098 -1.31 -14.03 -29.74
N ALA A 1099 -2.30 -13.13 -29.78
CA ALA A 1099 -2.35 -11.96 -28.92
C ALA A 1099 -2.40 -12.32 -27.42
N PRO A 1100 -3.29 -13.22 -26.93
CA PRO A 1100 -3.30 -13.60 -25.51
C PRO A 1100 -2.05 -14.42 -25.16
N ALA A 1101 -1.66 -15.38 -26.00
CA ALA A 1101 -0.49 -16.21 -25.76
C ALA A 1101 0.79 -15.37 -25.64
N GLY A 1102 1.00 -14.40 -26.54
CA GLY A 1102 2.15 -13.51 -26.52
C GLY A 1102 2.19 -12.62 -25.28
N ALA A 1103 1.07 -12.01 -24.88
CA ALA A 1103 0.99 -11.18 -23.67
C ALA A 1103 1.33 -11.97 -22.39
N ILE A 1104 0.78 -13.18 -22.26
CA ILE A 1104 1.05 -14.11 -21.16
C ILE A 1104 2.53 -14.55 -21.18
N ILE A 1105 3.05 -14.95 -22.33
CA ILE A 1105 4.43 -15.43 -22.48
C ILE A 1105 5.44 -14.32 -22.16
N ILE A 1106 5.26 -13.09 -22.66
CA ILE A 1106 6.14 -11.96 -22.33
C ILE A 1106 6.14 -11.70 -20.82
N THR A 1107 4.96 -11.67 -20.20
CA THR A 1107 4.79 -11.43 -18.76
C THR A 1107 5.45 -12.51 -17.90
N LEU A 1108 5.27 -13.79 -18.22
CA LEU A 1108 5.81 -14.91 -17.44
C LEU A 1108 7.29 -15.20 -17.71
N SER A 1109 7.78 -14.93 -18.92
CA SER A 1109 9.17 -15.20 -19.31
C SER A 1109 10.12 -14.04 -19.02
N GLY A 1110 9.64 -12.80 -19.02
CA GLY A 1110 10.43 -11.59 -18.74
C GLY A 1110 11.26 -11.71 -17.46
N PRO A 1111 10.63 -11.92 -16.27
CA PRO A 1111 11.36 -12.04 -15.01
C PRO A 1111 12.29 -13.26 -14.92
N LYS A 1112 12.09 -14.29 -15.76
CA LYS A 1112 12.85 -15.56 -15.75
C LYS A 1112 14.03 -15.57 -16.74
N LEU A 1113 13.97 -14.75 -17.79
CA LEU A 1113 14.94 -14.73 -18.90
C LEU A 1113 15.75 -13.44 -19.02
N LEU A 1114 15.25 -12.31 -18.49
CA LEU A 1114 15.94 -11.01 -18.49
C LEU A 1114 16.65 -10.76 -17.15
N THR A 1115 17.78 -10.07 -17.20
CA THR A 1115 18.44 -9.57 -15.98
C THR A 1115 17.74 -8.30 -15.47
N LYS A 1116 17.41 -8.28 -14.18
CA LYS A 1116 16.96 -7.06 -13.47
C LYS A 1116 18.17 -6.15 -13.21
N THR A 1117 18.00 -4.84 -13.42
CA THR A 1117 19.02 -3.83 -13.11
C THR A 1117 18.73 -3.28 -11.71
N THR A 1118 19.71 -3.27 -10.81
CA THR A 1118 19.52 -2.86 -9.40
C THR A 1118 19.48 -1.34 -9.18
N ALA A 1119 19.85 -0.54 -10.19
CA ALA A 1119 19.68 0.89 -10.19
C ALA A 1119 18.62 1.29 -11.24
N PRO A 1120 17.55 2.02 -10.86
CA PRO A 1120 16.87 2.87 -11.84
C PRO A 1120 17.87 3.94 -12.29
N VAL A 1121 17.97 4.15 -13.61
CA VAL A 1121 18.73 5.30 -14.12
C VAL A 1121 17.89 6.54 -13.81
N ALA A 1122 18.25 7.24 -12.73
CA ALA A 1122 17.69 8.54 -12.44
C ALA A 1122 17.92 9.47 -13.65
N PRO A 1123 16.90 10.20 -14.11
CA PRO A 1123 17.09 11.20 -15.15
C PRO A 1123 18.14 12.24 -14.72
N PRO A 1124 18.96 12.77 -15.65
CA PRO A 1124 19.85 13.88 -15.32
C PRO A 1124 19.04 15.07 -14.78
N GLU A 1125 19.58 15.74 -13.77
CA GLU A 1125 18.90 16.80 -13.03
C GLU A 1125 18.39 17.91 -13.97
N GLY A 1126 17.09 18.22 -13.89
CA GLY A 1126 16.43 19.23 -14.74
C GLY A 1126 15.28 18.71 -15.61
N TRP A 1127 15.00 17.40 -15.65
CA TRP A 1127 13.77 16.91 -16.27
C TRP A 1127 12.53 17.48 -15.56
N LYS A 1128 11.65 18.10 -16.36
CA LYS A 1128 10.37 18.64 -15.90
C LYS A 1128 9.46 17.49 -15.49
N ALA A 1129 8.53 17.75 -14.57
CA ALA A 1129 7.56 16.76 -14.12
C ALA A 1129 6.91 16.04 -15.32
N ARG A 1130 6.99 14.70 -15.31
CA ARG A 1130 6.42 13.79 -16.30
C ARG A 1130 4.99 14.26 -16.62
N ARG A 1131 4.72 14.64 -17.86
CA ARG A 1131 3.34 14.96 -18.27
C ARG A 1131 2.51 13.69 -18.07
N PRO A 1132 1.33 13.75 -17.43
CA PRO A 1132 0.47 12.58 -17.35
C PRO A 1132 0.17 12.11 -18.77
N SER A 1133 0.46 10.84 -19.03
CA SER A 1133 0.12 10.20 -20.29
C SER A 1133 -1.39 10.03 -20.34
N ILE A 1134 -1.99 9.95 -21.53
CA ILE A 1134 -3.45 9.75 -21.61
C ILE A 1134 -3.87 8.33 -21.18
N ARG A 1135 -2.92 7.41 -20.96
CA ARG A 1135 -3.18 6.12 -20.28
C ARG A 1135 -3.64 6.37 -18.84
N ASP A 1136 -3.06 7.38 -18.19
CA ASP A 1136 -3.38 7.89 -16.84
C ASP A 1136 -4.70 8.70 -16.80
N ILE A 1137 -5.39 8.85 -17.94
CA ILE A 1137 -6.64 9.62 -18.13
C ILE A 1137 -7.79 8.75 -18.67
N SER A 1138 -7.46 7.60 -19.25
CA SER A 1138 -8.41 6.55 -19.59
C SER A 1138 -9.01 5.93 -18.32
N ILE A 1139 -10.12 5.18 -18.43
CA ILE A 1139 -10.68 4.42 -17.29
C ILE A 1139 -9.80 3.18 -16.96
N ILE A 1140 -8.78 2.90 -17.79
CA ILE A 1140 -7.83 1.80 -17.65
C ILE A 1140 -6.54 2.34 -17.01
N ASN A 1141 -6.60 2.64 -15.70
CA ASN A 1141 -5.40 2.91 -14.90
C ASN A 1141 -4.62 1.60 -14.64
N GLU A 1142 -3.72 1.24 -15.57
CA GLU A 1142 -2.66 0.26 -15.30
C GLU A 1142 -1.53 0.90 -14.48
N ASP A 1143 -1.80 1.26 -13.22
CA ASP A 1143 -0.76 1.67 -12.27
C ASP A 1143 0.20 0.49 -12.00
N PRO A 1144 1.49 0.59 -12.39
CA PRO A 1144 2.41 -0.56 -12.45
C PRO A 1144 2.76 -1.13 -11.07
N ASP A 1145 2.58 -0.33 -10.02
CA ASP A 1145 2.89 -0.65 -8.62
C ASP A 1145 1.82 -1.55 -7.97
N LEU A 1146 0.68 -1.80 -8.65
CA LEU A 1146 -0.45 -2.57 -8.12
C LEU A 1146 -0.44 -4.07 -8.48
N GLU A 1147 0.60 -4.58 -9.15
CA GLU A 1147 0.70 -5.99 -9.57
C GLU A 1147 1.35 -6.95 -8.55
N GLU A 1148 2.29 -6.48 -7.71
CA GLU A 1148 3.05 -7.38 -6.81
C GLU A 1148 2.15 -8.08 -5.79
N THR A 1149 1.03 -7.45 -5.39
CA THR A 1149 0.06 -8.03 -4.42
C THR A 1149 -0.89 -9.11 -5.01
N ALA A 1150 -0.79 -9.43 -6.30
CA ALA A 1150 -1.72 -10.32 -6.99
C ALA A 1150 -1.14 -11.68 -7.41
N ASN A 1151 0.12 -11.73 -7.88
CA ASN A 1151 0.68 -12.93 -8.51
C ASN A 1151 1.35 -13.93 -7.54
N GLU A 1152 1.54 -13.59 -6.27
CA GLU A 1152 2.02 -14.53 -5.23
C GLU A 1152 0.91 -15.49 -4.72
N ARG A 1153 -0.13 -15.73 -5.53
CA ARG A 1153 -1.32 -16.54 -5.15
C ARG A 1153 -1.61 -17.71 -6.09
N LYS A 1154 -0.65 -18.63 -6.22
CA LYS A 1154 -0.86 -20.08 -6.39
C LYS A 1154 0.48 -20.82 -6.20
N PRO A 1155 0.44 -22.11 -5.80
CA PRO A 1155 1.41 -22.70 -4.89
C PRO A 1155 2.80 -22.95 -5.50
#